data_AF-A0A1I1I2J7-F1
#
_entry.id   AF-A0A1I1I2J7-F1
#
_cell.length_a   1.000
_cell.length_b   1.000
_cell.length_c   1.000
_cell.angle_alpha   90.00
_cell.angle_beta   90.00
_cell.angle_gamma   90.00
#
_symmetry.space_group_name_H-M   'P 1'
#
loop_
_entity.id
_entity.type
_entity.pdbx_description
1 polymer ?
#
loop_
_entity_poly.entity_id
_entity_poly.type
_entity_poly.pdbx_seq_one_letter_code
_entity_poly.pdbx_strand_id
1 'polypeptide(L)'
;MAALPYDGYSWSFTQHAAGLPEETLRGFLESAAQQEGKNGGYAALITASMIDKDLLTPNKRDGTDDAWRDYQQILAELGLIYSTTVNKTLTLTPIAHAFLSGDLKYSQVMGMQALRYQYPNGQKSTVSSRVRNNLTIEKQFNAPDTLIEFQSDIGVLIKPGLFVLQVLLGLIEAGSDNYLDIAECQAYLLPYALNSKWEMAVSDILNQRSTGVECRHINRHARRNLQDWFSFLQRSDIFVKTSTTGLSLSEIAVWNSTMLRKFCDEQQEPINYWQPISYDLNARREWFDWFGKIDPKVKQITSSLLPELNRLEVSDISPITAQISNSGIEQEHEDPSLLIIQPFDPEKIRVNTIPAQVSLVIRRIEEKEIDLAPEFQRRARVWDQGRKSRLIESLLLKIPLPVFYVAADSKDNWSVVDGLQRLTTILDFVKNEFKLEGLEYLTQLNNLNYGSLPRAFQRRIEETSLVVNLIQDGTPEEVMINIFKRINTGGVSLTPQEIRNALNKGPARNFLRDLAKSDAFLLATASSINDDRMEAQECILRFFAFFLHPWQNYLVSNPGLELFLNQTMRLLNSLSENQLKNSGDIFINAMDTAYKIFGSDTFRKRYAENDRRKMVNKALFEAWGVNIALCTQKDLLIQRKEFLRRDFISLMNDPDFDASVSSSTGAPKRVEKRFSAIANLIEQITQ
;
A
#
# COMPACT_ATOMS: atom_id res chain seq x y z
N MET A 1 16.43 33.16 14.01
CA MET A 1 15.46 32.77 12.98
C MET A 1 15.75 33.52 11.69
N ALA A 2 15.78 32.81 10.57
CA ALA A 2 16.00 33.41 9.26
C ALA A 2 14.75 34.19 8.79
N ALA A 3 14.98 35.30 8.08
CA ALA A 3 13.92 36.03 7.40
C ALA A 3 13.55 35.32 6.08
N LEU A 4 12.34 35.56 5.57
CA LEU A 4 11.99 35.11 4.22
C LEU A 4 12.91 35.75 3.17
N PRO A 5 13.19 35.06 2.05
CA PRO A 5 13.96 35.63 0.94
C PRO A 5 13.39 36.96 0.40
N TYR A 6 12.05 37.10 0.36
CA TYR A 6 11.33 38.33 0.02
C TYR A 6 9.85 38.26 0.46
N ASP A 7 9.15 39.41 0.54
CA ASP A 7 7.72 39.44 0.88
C ASP A 7 6.88 38.67 -0.15
N GLY A 8 6.07 37.73 0.32
CA GLY A 8 5.24 36.86 -0.53
C GLY A 8 5.90 35.53 -0.95
N TYR A 9 7.17 35.29 -0.59
CA TYR A 9 7.81 33.98 -0.82
C TYR A 9 7.05 32.86 -0.08
N SER A 10 6.61 31.85 -0.82
CA SER A 10 5.67 30.86 -0.28
C SER A 10 5.59 29.54 -1.07
N TRP A 11 6.62 29.19 -1.87
CA TRP A 11 6.63 28.01 -2.76
C TRP A 11 5.29 27.80 -3.50
N SER A 12 4.81 28.82 -4.21
CA SER A 12 3.49 28.81 -4.85
C SER A 12 3.29 27.61 -5.77
N PHE A 13 2.27 26.77 -5.53
CA PHE A 13 1.91 25.63 -6.37
C PHE A 13 0.50 25.84 -6.94
N THR A 14 0.25 25.42 -8.18
CA THR A 14 -1.06 25.67 -8.82
C THR A 14 -2.16 24.88 -8.11
N GLN A 15 -3.26 25.54 -7.76
CA GLN A 15 -4.39 24.91 -7.06
C GLN A 15 -4.95 23.75 -7.91
N HIS A 16 -5.37 22.67 -7.26
CA HIS A 16 -5.83 21.42 -7.87
C HIS A 16 -4.75 20.54 -8.53
N ALA A 17 -3.56 21.06 -8.88
CA ALA A 17 -2.46 20.24 -9.40
C ALA A 17 -1.98 19.19 -8.38
N ALA A 18 -2.15 19.47 -7.09
CA ALA A 18 -1.74 18.60 -5.99
C ALA A 18 -2.68 17.40 -5.72
N GLY A 19 -3.86 17.35 -6.36
CA GLY A 19 -4.96 16.51 -5.89
C GLY A 19 -5.60 15.58 -6.92
N LEU A 20 -5.23 15.66 -8.21
CA LEU A 20 -5.91 14.90 -9.26
C LEU A 20 -5.69 13.38 -9.08
N PRO A 21 -6.75 12.56 -9.11
CA PRO A 21 -6.61 11.11 -9.23
C PRO A 21 -5.90 10.70 -10.55
N GLU A 22 -5.30 9.51 -10.57
CA GLU A 22 -4.58 9.00 -11.75
C GLU A 22 -5.46 9.02 -13.01
N GLU A 23 -6.69 8.48 -12.91
CA GLU A 23 -7.63 8.39 -14.02
C GLU A 23 -7.95 9.77 -14.61
N THR A 24 -8.14 10.78 -13.75
CA THR A 24 -8.42 12.15 -14.17
C THR A 24 -7.22 12.78 -14.89
N LEU A 25 -6.02 12.64 -14.33
CA LEU A 25 -4.81 13.18 -14.95
C LEU A 25 -4.51 12.50 -16.30
N ARG A 26 -4.64 11.17 -16.35
CA ARG A 26 -4.47 10.38 -17.57
C ARG A 26 -5.48 10.79 -18.64
N GLY A 27 -6.76 10.90 -18.26
CA GLY A 27 -7.82 11.33 -19.15
C GLY A 27 -7.62 12.75 -19.72
N PHE A 28 -7.10 13.69 -18.91
CA PHE A 28 -6.71 15.02 -19.38
C PHE A 28 -5.58 14.96 -20.41
N LEU A 29 -4.54 14.17 -20.13
CA LEU A 29 -3.41 14.02 -21.04
C LEU A 29 -3.77 13.30 -22.33
N GLU A 30 -4.58 12.24 -22.29
CA GLU A 30 -5.05 11.55 -23.49
C GLU A 30 -5.84 12.49 -24.41
N SER A 31 -6.71 13.32 -23.82
CA SER A 31 -7.48 14.31 -24.58
C SER A 31 -6.57 15.36 -25.21
N ALA A 32 -5.51 15.76 -24.52
CA ALA A 32 -4.48 16.66 -25.07
C ALA A 32 -3.63 15.99 -26.16
N ALA A 33 -3.23 14.73 -25.97
CA ALA A 33 -2.40 13.97 -26.90
C ALA A 33 -3.05 13.81 -28.27
N GLN A 34 -4.37 13.63 -28.33
CA GLN A 34 -5.14 13.59 -29.57
C GLN A 34 -5.02 14.87 -30.41
N GLN A 35 -4.64 15.99 -29.80
CA GLN A 35 -4.50 17.29 -30.43
C GLN A 35 -3.05 17.78 -30.48
N GLU A 36 -2.08 16.93 -30.16
CA GLU A 36 -0.65 17.27 -30.18
C GLU A 36 -0.23 17.76 -31.59
N GLY A 37 0.67 18.75 -31.63
CA GLY A 37 1.16 19.34 -32.88
C GLY A 37 0.22 20.40 -33.49
N LYS A 38 -0.99 20.61 -32.94
CA LYS A 38 -1.89 21.67 -33.40
C LYS A 38 -1.50 23.04 -32.83
N ASN A 39 -1.64 24.07 -33.66
CA ASN A 39 -1.41 25.47 -33.31
C ASN A 39 -2.75 26.22 -33.27
N GLY A 40 -3.36 26.31 -32.08
CA GLY A 40 -4.68 26.90 -31.85
C GLY A 40 -5.87 25.99 -32.23
N GLY A 41 -7.09 26.40 -31.86
CA GLY A 41 -8.35 25.72 -32.21
C GLY A 41 -8.61 24.36 -31.54
N TYR A 42 -7.65 23.80 -30.79
CA TYR A 42 -7.79 22.51 -30.12
C TYR A 42 -8.58 22.55 -28.81
N ALA A 43 -8.68 23.71 -28.15
CA ALA A 43 -9.28 23.81 -26.82
C ALA A 43 -10.71 23.26 -26.76
N ALA A 44 -11.55 23.61 -27.75
CA ALA A 44 -12.93 23.10 -27.84
C ALA A 44 -12.98 21.58 -28.05
N LEU A 45 -12.05 21.02 -28.83
CA LEU A 45 -11.97 19.58 -29.09
C LEU A 45 -11.54 18.81 -27.84
N ILE A 46 -10.57 19.36 -27.09
CA ILE A 46 -10.12 18.76 -25.83
C ILE A 46 -11.25 18.81 -24.79
N THR A 47 -11.92 19.95 -24.64
CA THR A 47 -13.06 20.07 -23.72
C THR A 47 -14.17 19.07 -24.07
N ALA A 48 -14.51 18.92 -25.36
CA ALA A 48 -15.49 17.95 -25.81
C ALA A 48 -15.08 16.50 -25.47
N SER A 49 -13.81 16.13 -25.71
CA SER A 49 -13.26 14.82 -25.34
C SER A 49 -13.31 14.57 -23.83
N MET A 50 -13.07 15.58 -23.00
CA MET A 50 -13.14 15.43 -21.54
C MET A 50 -14.57 15.23 -21.03
N ILE A 51 -15.56 15.88 -21.66
CA ILE A 51 -16.98 15.69 -21.34
C ILE A 51 -17.43 14.29 -21.74
N ASP A 52 -17.04 13.81 -22.93
CA ASP A 52 -17.38 12.46 -23.41
C ASP A 52 -16.84 11.35 -22.49
N LYS A 53 -15.69 11.59 -21.85
CA LYS A 53 -15.07 10.67 -20.89
C LYS A 53 -15.60 10.81 -19.45
N ASP A 54 -16.67 11.56 -19.23
CA ASP A 54 -17.22 11.88 -17.90
C ASP A 54 -16.20 12.51 -16.91
N LEU A 55 -15.12 13.12 -17.44
CA LEU A 55 -14.09 13.76 -16.61
C LEU A 55 -14.50 15.17 -16.16
N LEU A 56 -15.45 15.79 -16.88
CA LEU A 56 -16.00 17.11 -16.60
C LEU A 56 -17.51 17.11 -16.74
N THR A 57 -18.20 17.71 -15.78
CA THR A 57 -19.60 18.08 -15.94
C THR A 57 -19.71 19.32 -16.85
N PRO A 58 -20.63 19.35 -17.84
CA PRO A 58 -20.79 20.50 -18.73
C PRO A 58 -21.13 21.76 -17.92
N ASN A 59 -20.26 22.77 -17.93
CA ASN A 59 -20.41 23.97 -17.11
C ASN A 59 -20.40 25.22 -18.00
N LYS A 60 -21.57 25.56 -18.58
CA LYS A 60 -21.74 26.79 -19.37
C LYS A 60 -21.82 28.01 -18.43
N ARG A 61 -20.72 28.72 -18.25
CA ARG A 61 -20.71 30.13 -17.82
C ARG A 61 -20.34 31.00 -19.01
N ASP A 62 -21.21 31.96 -19.33
CA ASP A 62 -20.96 33.08 -20.26
C ASP A 62 -20.42 32.75 -21.67
N GLY A 63 -20.89 31.66 -22.27
CA GLY A 63 -20.81 31.47 -23.74
C GLY A 63 -19.46 31.03 -24.32
N THR A 64 -18.44 30.80 -23.50
CA THR A 64 -17.19 30.14 -23.91
C THR A 64 -16.79 29.09 -22.88
N ASP A 65 -16.81 27.81 -23.27
CA ASP A 65 -16.30 26.72 -22.44
C ASP A 65 -14.76 26.81 -22.35
N ASP A 66 -14.25 27.57 -21.38
CA ASP A 66 -12.81 27.83 -21.15
C ASP A 66 -12.17 26.79 -20.20
N ALA A 67 -12.82 25.63 -19.99
CA ALA A 67 -12.37 24.60 -19.05
C ALA A 67 -10.94 24.11 -19.31
N TRP A 68 -10.59 23.92 -20.59
CA TRP A 68 -9.22 23.55 -20.99
C TRP A 68 -8.17 24.54 -20.47
N ARG A 69 -8.51 25.83 -20.33
CA ARG A 69 -7.56 26.85 -19.88
C ARG A 69 -7.08 26.65 -18.47
N ASP A 70 -7.92 26.13 -17.58
CA ASP A 70 -7.57 25.86 -16.20
C ASP A 70 -6.81 24.54 -16.07
N TYR A 71 -7.24 23.50 -16.78
CA TYR A 71 -6.59 22.17 -16.74
C TYR A 71 -5.23 22.15 -17.42
N GLN A 72 -5.02 22.91 -18.50
CA GLN A 72 -3.70 22.99 -19.13
C GLN A 72 -2.65 23.60 -18.19
N GLN A 73 -3.04 24.46 -17.24
CA GLN A 73 -2.10 25.00 -16.25
C GLN A 73 -1.60 23.91 -15.31
N ILE A 74 -2.45 22.94 -14.95
CA ILE A 74 -2.07 21.79 -14.12
C ILE A 74 -1.08 20.90 -14.87
N LEU A 75 -1.36 20.58 -16.14
CA LEU A 75 -0.47 19.77 -16.95
C LEU A 75 0.89 20.45 -17.18
N ALA A 76 0.90 21.76 -17.39
CA ALA A 76 2.14 22.54 -17.53
C ALA A 76 2.89 22.66 -16.19
N GLU A 77 2.19 22.85 -15.07
CA GLU A 77 2.78 22.87 -13.72
C GLU A 77 3.51 21.55 -13.41
N LEU A 78 2.92 20.42 -13.78
CA LEU A 78 3.53 19.09 -13.62
C LEU A 78 4.56 18.75 -14.70
N GLY A 79 4.89 19.69 -15.61
CA GLY A 79 5.87 19.46 -16.66
C GLY A 79 5.45 18.41 -17.68
N LEU A 80 4.16 18.12 -17.82
CA LEU A 80 3.61 17.10 -18.73
C LEU A 80 3.35 17.67 -20.13
N ILE A 81 3.09 18.97 -20.22
CA ILE A 81 3.00 19.70 -21.49
C ILE A 81 3.83 20.99 -21.41
N TYR A 82 4.21 21.52 -22.56
CA TYR A 82 4.70 22.90 -22.63
C TYR A 82 3.55 23.85 -22.36
N SER A 83 3.79 24.88 -21.54
CA SER A 83 2.80 25.94 -21.33
C SER A 83 2.42 26.57 -22.67
N THR A 84 1.13 26.74 -22.92
CA THR A 84 0.63 27.37 -24.15
C THR A 84 0.97 28.86 -24.24
N THR A 85 1.40 29.46 -23.13
CA THR A 85 1.98 30.82 -23.10
C THR A 85 3.43 30.86 -23.58
N VAL A 86 4.10 29.71 -23.64
CA VAL A 86 5.51 29.55 -24.01
C VAL A 86 5.65 28.93 -25.39
N ASN A 87 4.81 27.94 -25.70
CA ASN A 87 4.75 27.27 -26.98
C ASN A 87 3.31 27.27 -27.51
N LYS A 88 3.05 27.92 -28.65
CA LYS A 88 1.70 28.00 -29.22
C LYS A 88 1.18 26.64 -29.71
N THR A 89 2.11 25.79 -30.15
CA THR A 89 1.83 24.42 -30.56
C THR A 89 1.69 23.55 -29.32
N LEU A 90 0.55 22.85 -29.20
CA LEU A 90 0.36 21.90 -28.10
C LEU A 90 1.41 20.78 -28.21
N THR A 91 2.26 20.68 -27.20
CA THR A 91 3.42 19.78 -27.21
C THR A 91 3.47 19.05 -25.87
N LEU A 92 3.47 17.72 -25.91
CA LEU A 92 3.65 16.89 -24.71
C LEU A 92 5.15 16.71 -24.44
N THR A 93 5.52 16.54 -23.17
CA THR A 93 6.90 16.28 -22.78
C THR A 93 7.23 14.78 -22.81
N PRO A 94 8.51 14.39 -22.82
CA PRO A 94 8.90 12.98 -22.75
C PRO A 94 8.28 12.23 -21.56
N ILE A 95 8.11 12.89 -20.40
CA ILE A 95 7.45 12.26 -19.24
C ILE A 95 5.96 12.01 -19.49
N ALA A 96 5.24 12.92 -20.15
CA ALA A 96 3.84 12.69 -20.50
C ALA A 96 3.68 11.51 -21.46
N HIS A 97 4.54 11.43 -22.47
CA HIS A 97 4.59 10.30 -23.41
C HIS A 97 4.86 8.97 -22.70
N ALA A 98 5.81 8.95 -21.76
CA ALA A 98 6.11 7.76 -20.96
C ALA A 98 4.96 7.39 -19.99
N PHE A 99 4.24 8.36 -19.45
CA PHE A 99 3.07 8.10 -18.61
C PHE A 99 1.89 7.52 -19.42
N LEU A 100 1.63 8.08 -20.61
CA LEU A 100 0.55 7.63 -21.50
C LEU A 100 0.80 6.22 -22.06
N SER A 101 2.05 5.89 -22.39
CA SER A 101 2.46 4.56 -22.87
C SER A 101 2.53 3.50 -21.77
N GLY A 102 2.49 3.89 -20.49
CA GLY A 102 2.63 2.97 -19.35
C GLY A 102 4.07 2.71 -18.91
N ASP A 103 5.07 3.29 -19.58
CA ASP A 103 6.49 3.21 -19.21
C ASP A 103 6.82 3.84 -17.84
N LEU A 104 5.95 4.74 -17.37
CA LEU A 104 5.99 5.31 -16.03
C LEU A 104 4.61 5.18 -15.36
N LYS A 105 4.60 4.68 -14.13
CA LYS A 105 3.41 4.67 -13.26
C LYS A 105 3.12 6.06 -12.72
N TYR A 106 1.87 6.29 -12.31
CA TYR A 106 1.44 7.57 -11.72
C TYR A 106 2.31 8.02 -10.54
N SER A 107 2.58 7.13 -9.58
CA SER A 107 3.43 7.46 -8.42
C SER A 107 4.87 7.82 -8.81
N GLN A 108 5.40 7.22 -9.88
CA GLN A 108 6.73 7.52 -10.40
C GLN A 108 6.78 8.90 -11.06
N VAL A 109 5.77 9.25 -11.86
CA VAL A 109 5.64 10.60 -12.43
C VAL A 109 5.57 11.62 -11.31
N MET A 110 4.70 11.40 -10.32
CA MET A 110 4.53 12.31 -9.19
C MET A 110 5.81 12.46 -8.37
N GLY A 111 6.49 11.35 -8.05
CA GLY A 111 7.77 11.37 -7.34
C GLY A 111 8.87 12.11 -8.12
N MET A 112 8.97 11.86 -9.43
CA MET A 112 9.95 12.55 -10.28
C MET A 112 9.70 14.06 -10.33
N GLN A 113 8.45 14.47 -10.55
CA GLN A 113 8.10 15.89 -10.58
C GLN A 113 8.28 16.54 -9.21
N ALA A 114 7.89 15.87 -8.13
CA ALA A 114 8.07 16.35 -6.75
C ALA A 114 9.54 16.64 -6.40
N LEU A 115 10.45 15.74 -6.76
CA LEU A 115 11.88 15.87 -6.45
C LEU A 115 12.62 16.86 -7.35
N ARG A 116 12.08 17.15 -8.55
CA ARG A 116 12.74 18.03 -9.54
C ARG A 116 12.16 19.43 -9.61
N TYR A 117 10.93 19.64 -9.14
CA TYR A 117 10.28 20.94 -9.19
C TYR A 117 11.09 21.94 -8.34
N GLN A 118 11.42 23.10 -8.90
CA GLN A 118 12.29 24.08 -8.26
C GLN A 118 11.79 25.52 -8.35
N TYR A 119 12.42 26.40 -7.58
CA TYR A 119 12.38 27.84 -7.75
C TYR A 119 13.80 28.38 -7.95
N PRO A 120 14.02 29.28 -8.92
CA PRO A 120 13.07 29.69 -9.95
C PRO A 120 12.69 28.56 -10.92
N ASN A 121 11.58 28.75 -11.65
CA ASN A 121 11.15 27.86 -12.74
C ASN A 121 10.55 28.66 -13.91
N GLY A 122 10.49 28.03 -15.09
CA GLY A 122 9.98 28.64 -16.32
C GLY A 122 8.45 28.73 -16.42
N GLN A 123 7.70 28.06 -15.54
CA GLN A 123 6.23 28.10 -15.53
C GLN A 123 5.73 29.38 -14.84
N LYS A 124 6.29 29.73 -13.67
CA LYS A 124 5.88 30.90 -12.86
C LYS A 124 6.83 32.07 -13.06
N SER A 125 6.75 32.69 -14.24
CA SER A 125 7.68 33.78 -14.62
C SER A 125 7.17 35.19 -14.29
N THR A 126 5.91 35.37 -13.88
CA THR A 126 5.32 36.71 -13.67
C THR A 126 5.58 37.23 -12.26
N VAL A 127 6.11 38.45 -12.15
CA VAL A 127 6.23 39.17 -10.88
C VAL A 127 4.88 39.78 -10.50
N SER A 128 4.34 39.42 -9.33
CA SER A 128 3.08 39.98 -8.84
C SER A 128 3.20 41.49 -8.58
N SER A 129 2.12 42.24 -8.77
CA SER A 129 2.11 43.69 -8.52
C SER A 129 2.52 44.06 -7.09
N ARG A 130 2.20 43.21 -6.11
CA ARG A 130 2.62 43.41 -4.71
C ARG A 130 4.14 43.30 -4.55
N VAL A 131 4.73 42.23 -5.08
CA VAL A 131 6.19 42.02 -5.05
C VAL A 131 6.89 43.15 -5.81
N ARG A 132 6.36 43.54 -6.97
CA ARG A 132 6.86 44.66 -7.77
C ARG A 132 6.84 45.96 -6.97
N ASN A 133 5.72 46.32 -6.36
CA ASN A 133 5.58 47.55 -5.58
C ASN A 133 6.52 47.59 -4.37
N ASN A 134 6.67 46.48 -3.64
CA ASN A 134 7.58 46.42 -2.49
C ASN A 134 9.05 46.60 -2.92
N LEU A 135 9.46 46.00 -4.04
CA LEU A 135 10.83 46.12 -4.57
C LEU A 135 11.15 47.54 -5.05
N THR A 136 10.20 48.23 -5.68
CA THR A 136 10.38 49.61 -6.15
C THR A 136 10.53 50.61 -4.99
N ILE A 137 9.87 50.36 -3.85
CA ILE A 137 9.89 51.24 -2.69
C ILE A 137 11.17 51.05 -1.84
N GLU A 138 11.66 49.83 -1.67
CA GLU A 138 12.79 49.54 -0.76
C GLU A 138 14.18 49.69 -1.38
N LYS A 139 14.35 49.58 -2.72
CA LYS A 139 15.68 49.38 -3.32
C LYS A 139 16.15 50.39 -4.38
N GLN A 140 15.35 51.37 -4.83
CA GLN A 140 15.75 52.34 -5.89
C GLN A 140 16.30 51.72 -7.19
N PHE A 141 16.00 50.45 -7.50
CA PHE A 141 16.38 49.78 -8.75
C PHE A 141 15.17 49.60 -9.69
N ASN A 142 15.42 49.43 -10.98
CA ASN A 142 14.39 48.98 -11.94
C ASN A 142 13.81 47.65 -11.45
N ALA A 143 12.48 47.52 -11.47
CA ALA A 143 11.84 46.27 -11.11
C ALA A 143 12.21 45.17 -12.13
N PRO A 144 12.55 43.95 -11.68
CA PRO A 144 12.92 42.86 -12.57
C PRO A 144 11.76 42.52 -13.52
N ASP A 145 12.11 42.16 -14.76
CA ASP A 145 11.14 41.90 -15.82
C ASP A 145 10.41 40.56 -15.59
N THR A 146 11.10 39.60 -14.97
CA THR A 146 10.55 38.28 -14.66
C THR A 146 10.85 37.83 -13.23
N LEU A 147 10.02 36.91 -12.72
CA LEU A 147 10.25 36.28 -11.42
C LEU A 147 11.50 35.39 -11.42
N ILE A 148 11.87 34.86 -12.60
CA ILE A 148 13.07 34.04 -12.80
C ILE A 148 14.31 34.88 -12.52
N GLU A 149 14.44 36.04 -13.19
CA GLU A 149 15.50 37.02 -12.96
C GLU A 149 15.57 37.42 -11.49
N PHE A 150 14.43 37.84 -10.93
CA PHE A 150 14.38 38.30 -9.55
C PHE A 150 14.87 37.24 -8.55
N GLN A 151 14.38 36.01 -8.66
CA GLN A 151 14.72 34.93 -7.74
C GLN A 151 16.19 34.50 -7.91
N SER A 152 16.70 34.47 -9.14
CA SER A 152 18.11 34.22 -9.43
C SER A 152 19.02 35.27 -8.79
N ASP A 153 18.69 36.56 -8.92
CA ASP A 153 19.50 37.68 -8.41
C ASP A 153 19.62 37.68 -6.88
N ILE A 154 18.57 37.25 -6.17
CA ILE A 154 18.58 37.13 -4.71
C ILE A 154 19.08 35.76 -4.22
N GLY A 155 19.49 34.88 -5.13
CA GLY A 155 20.08 33.58 -4.81
C GLY A 155 19.08 32.51 -4.36
N VAL A 156 17.81 32.59 -4.78
CA VAL A 156 16.86 31.49 -4.59
C VAL A 156 17.20 30.37 -5.58
N LEU A 157 17.51 29.20 -5.04
CA LEU A 157 17.72 27.98 -5.82
C LEU A 157 17.32 26.79 -4.94
N ILE A 158 16.03 26.42 -4.99
CA ILE A 158 15.49 25.40 -4.10
C ILE A 158 14.52 24.47 -4.82
N LYS A 159 14.62 23.17 -4.51
CA LYS A 159 13.66 22.11 -4.82
C LYS A 159 12.90 21.76 -3.54
N PRO A 160 11.66 22.24 -3.35
CA PRO A 160 10.93 22.04 -2.10
C PRO A 160 10.74 20.58 -1.71
N GLY A 161 10.34 19.70 -2.66
CA GLY A 161 10.17 18.28 -2.38
C GLY A 161 11.47 17.59 -1.95
N LEU A 162 12.59 17.94 -2.59
CA LEU A 162 13.92 17.47 -2.18
C LEU A 162 14.30 18.02 -0.80
N PHE A 163 13.99 19.28 -0.49
CA PHE A 163 14.31 19.90 0.80
C PHE A 163 13.56 19.26 1.95
N VAL A 164 12.27 19.00 1.75
CA VAL A 164 11.43 18.26 2.70
C VAL A 164 11.99 16.86 2.94
N LEU A 165 12.39 16.14 1.89
CA LEU A 165 13.05 14.83 2.01
C LEU A 165 14.34 14.91 2.83
N GLN A 166 15.22 15.87 2.54
CA GLN A 166 16.49 16.06 3.27
C GLN A 166 16.28 16.32 4.76
N VAL A 167 15.30 17.16 5.11
CA VAL A 167 14.99 17.50 6.50
C VAL A 167 14.39 16.30 7.23
N LEU A 168 13.44 15.60 6.63
CA LEU A 168 12.83 14.40 7.22
C LEU A 168 13.87 13.30 7.47
N LEU A 169 14.76 13.04 6.51
CA LEU A 169 15.89 12.12 6.70
C LEU A 169 16.84 12.63 7.80
N GLY A 170 17.06 13.94 7.91
CA GLY A 170 17.94 14.54 8.91
C GLY A 170 17.38 14.43 10.33
N LEU A 171 16.05 14.53 10.48
CA LEU A 171 15.37 14.29 11.74
C LEU A 171 15.52 12.82 12.19
N ILE A 172 15.43 11.87 11.25
CA ILE A 172 15.69 10.44 11.53
C ILE A 172 17.12 10.24 12.03
N GLU A 173 18.11 10.83 11.35
CA GLU A 173 19.52 10.73 11.71
C GLU A 173 19.81 11.33 13.10
N ALA A 174 19.04 12.36 13.49
CA ALA A 174 19.11 12.97 14.82
C ALA A 174 18.31 12.22 15.89
N GLY A 175 17.65 11.11 15.56
CA GLY A 175 16.82 10.33 16.49
C GLY A 175 15.50 10.99 16.88
N SER A 176 15.00 11.93 16.06
CA SER A 176 13.70 12.58 16.24
C SER A 176 12.64 11.93 15.35
N ASP A 177 11.38 12.22 15.64
CA ASP A 177 10.26 11.74 14.84
C ASP A 177 10.35 12.29 13.40
N ASN A 178 10.23 11.36 12.43
CA ASN A 178 10.19 11.60 10.99
C ASN A 178 8.88 12.26 10.55
N TYR A 179 8.63 13.46 11.05
CA TYR A 179 7.39 14.15 10.88
C TYR A 179 7.66 15.64 10.71
N LEU A 180 6.90 16.28 9.82
CA LEU A 180 6.84 17.73 9.68
C LEU A 180 5.38 18.17 9.66
N ASP A 181 5.07 19.16 10.47
CA ASP A 181 3.81 19.89 10.32
C ASP A 181 3.96 21.18 9.50
N ILE A 182 2.83 21.75 9.08
CA ILE A 182 2.82 22.98 8.29
C ILE A 182 3.40 24.17 9.06
N ALA A 183 3.24 24.24 10.38
CA ALA A 183 3.76 25.35 11.17
C ALA A 183 5.30 25.28 11.26
N GLU A 184 5.87 24.09 11.45
CA GLU A 184 7.31 23.82 11.36
C GLU A 184 7.84 24.17 9.98
N CYS A 185 7.18 23.71 8.91
CA CYS A 185 7.54 24.06 7.53
C CYS A 185 7.51 25.58 7.29
N GLN A 186 6.49 26.28 7.80
CA GLN A 186 6.40 27.73 7.68
C GLN A 186 7.54 28.44 8.41
N ALA A 187 7.83 28.03 9.64
CA ALA A 187 8.79 28.71 10.48
C ALA A 187 10.25 28.38 10.12
N TYR A 188 10.52 27.15 9.68
CA TYR A 188 11.89 26.60 9.61
C TYR A 188 12.28 26.01 8.27
N LEU A 189 11.37 25.85 7.30
CA LEU A 189 11.75 25.47 5.93
C LEU A 189 11.65 26.64 4.95
N LEU A 190 10.52 27.35 4.94
CA LEU A 190 10.29 28.48 4.02
C LEU A 190 11.34 29.61 4.08
N PRO A 191 11.96 29.95 5.22
CA PRO A 191 12.99 30.98 5.24
C PRO A 191 14.26 30.66 4.44
N TYR A 192 14.50 29.37 4.11
CA TYR A 192 15.70 28.98 3.39
C TYR A 192 15.51 29.06 1.87
N ALA A 193 16.49 29.69 1.22
CA ALA A 193 16.53 29.89 -0.23
C ALA A 193 17.26 28.74 -0.98
N LEU A 194 17.94 27.84 -0.26
CA LEU A 194 18.86 26.84 -0.81
C LEU A 194 18.66 25.48 -0.13
N ASN A 195 18.68 24.39 -0.90
CA ASN A 195 18.62 23.02 -0.38
C ASN A 195 19.77 22.67 0.57
N SER A 196 20.95 23.30 0.42
CA SER A 196 22.14 23.07 1.25
C SER A 196 21.99 23.52 2.70
N LYS A 197 20.87 24.17 3.06
CA LYS A 197 20.59 24.63 4.43
C LYS A 197 19.76 23.64 5.25
N TRP A 198 19.60 22.41 4.78
CA TRP A 198 18.73 21.42 5.42
C TRP A 198 19.17 21.07 6.84
N GLU A 199 20.48 21.02 7.12
CA GLU A 199 21.02 20.78 8.47
C GLU A 199 20.63 21.90 9.45
N MET A 200 20.64 23.15 8.98
CA MET A 200 20.21 24.29 9.79
C MET A 200 18.71 24.21 10.09
N ALA A 201 17.90 23.82 9.10
CA ALA A 201 16.47 23.59 9.29
C ALA A 201 16.18 22.48 10.32
N VAL A 202 16.91 21.35 10.23
CA VAL A 202 16.84 20.26 11.21
C VAL A 202 17.18 20.77 12.62
N SER A 203 18.31 21.49 12.76
CA SER A 203 18.72 22.06 14.05
C SER A 203 17.67 23.02 14.63
N ASP A 204 17.09 23.90 13.80
CA ASP A 204 16.07 24.84 14.23
C ASP A 204 14.78 24.14 14.70
N ILE A 205 14.36 23.07 14.00
CA ILE A 205 13.21 22.24 14.39
C ILE A 205 13.47 21.50 15.70
N LEU A 206 14.63 20.86 15.85
CA LEU A 206 14.97 20.13 17.08
C LEU A 206 15.01 21.06 18.30
N ASN A 207 15.57 22.27 18.13
CA ASN A 207 15.58 23.29 19.18
C ASN A 207 14.17 23.80 19.51
N GLN A 208 13.29 23.94 18.50
CA GLN A 208 11.90 24.30 18.75
C GLN A 208 11.17 23.21 19.54
N ARG A 209 11.34 21.94 19.15
CA ARG A 209 10.72 20.78 19.84
C ARG A 209 11.19 20.64 21.28
N SER A 210 12.48 20.91 21.56
CA SER A 210 13.03 20.84 22.92
C SER A 210 12.61 21.99 23.81
N THR A 211 12.39 23.18 23.26
CA THR A 211 11.99 24.38 24.01
C THR A 211 10.48 24.54 24.14
N GLY A 212 9.69 23.87 23.27
CA GLY A 212 8.23 23.97 23.25
C GLY A 212 7.69 25.33 22.79
N VAL A 213 8.55 26.20 22.25
CA VAL A 213 8.16 27.53 21.75
C VAL A 213 7.23 27.37 20.55
N GLU A 214 6.12 28.12 20.52
CA GLU A 214 5.18 28.08 19.39
C GLU A 214 5.86 28.51 18.07
N CYS A 215 5.55 27.77 17.01
CA CYS A 215 6.04 28.08 15.66
C CYS A 215 5.46 29.42 15.18
N ARG A 216 6.31 30.30 14.65
CA ARG A 216 5.88 31.58 14.10
C ARG A 216 5.04 31.37 12.84
N HIS A 217 3.84 31.94 12.83
CA HIS A 217 3.02 32.01 11.61
C HIS A 217 3.48 33.14 10.68
N ILE A 218 3.69 32.80 9.40
CA ILE A 218 4.07 33.77 8.36
C ILE A 218 2.82 34.45 7.79
N ASN A 219 2.03 33.74 6.99
CA ASN A 219 0.75 34.22 6.47
C ASN A 219 -0.13 33.06 5.97
N ARG A 220 -1.42 33.34 5.76
CA ARG A 220 -2.42 32.33 5.32
C ARG A 220 -2.12 31.76 3.93
N HIS A 221 -1.55 32.54 3.03
CA HIS A 221 -1.23 32.12 1.66
C HIS A 221 -0.12 31.06 1.64
N ALA A 222 0.95 31.28 2.39
CA ALA A 222 2.03 30.31 2.57
C ALA A 222 1.54 29.00 3.19
N ARG A 223 0.59 29.08 4.14
CA ARG A 223 -0.02 27.90 4.75
C ARG A 223 -0.73 27.06 3.69
N ARG A 224 -1.52 27.70 2.83
CA ARG A 224 -2.26 27.05 1.75
C ARG A 224 -1.31 26.38 0.75
N ASN A 225 -0.27 27.07 0.30
CA ASN A 225 0.71 26.48 -0.61
C ASN A 225 1.39 25.25 -0.01
N LEU A 226 1.71 25.26 1.29
CA LEU A 226 2.26 24.07 1.97
C LEU A 226 1.26 22.92 2.06
N GLN A 227 -0.04 23.20 2.22
CA GLN A 227 -1.08 22.17 2.14
C GLN A 227 -1.16 21.53 0.75
N ASP A 228 -1.03 22.35 -0.29
CA ASP A 228 -0.98 21.87 -1.68
C ASP A 228 0.29 21.05 -1.90
N TRP A 229 1.46 21.50 -1.41
CA TRP A 229 2.69 20.70 -1.45
C TRP A 229 2.54 19.35 -0.73
N PHE A 230 2.02 19.31 0.49
CA PHE A 230 1.82 18.05 1.22
C PHE A 230 0.88 17.12 0.44
N SER A 231 -0.16 17.69 -0.19
CA SER A 231 -1.11 16.91 -0.98
C SER A 231 -0.51 16.38 -2.28
N PHE A 232 0.47 17.09 -2.86
CA PHE A 232 1.24 16.66 -4.01
C PHE A 232 2.29 15.59 -3.65
N LEU A 233 3.07 15.83 -2.59
CA LEU A 233 4.15 14.93 -2.15
C LEU A 233 3.65 13.52 -1.80
N GLN A 234 2.49 13.41 -1.14
CA GLN A 234 1.85 12.13 -0.80
C GLN A 234 1.40 11.30 -2.02
N ARG A 235 1.44 11.86 -3.24
CA ARG A 235 1.12 11.12 -4.46
C ARG A 235 2.30 10.31 -4.98
N SER A 236 3.48 10.50 -4.39
CA SER A 236 4.66 9.68 -4.63
C SER A 236 4.77 8.56 -3.58
N ASP A 237 5.56 7.54 -3.88
CA ASP A 237 5.85 6.45 -2.93
C ASP A 237 6.82 6.87 -1.81
N ILE A 238 7.27 8.14 -1.79
CA ILE A 238 8.27 8.67 -0.85
C ILE A 238 7.65 9.22 0.43
N PHE A 239 6.49 9.86 0.33
CA PHE A 239 5.89 10.63 1.43
C PHE A 239 4.51 10.10 1.79
N VAL A 240 4.15 10.21 3.07
CA VAL A 240 2.82 9.85 3.58
C VAL A 240 2.28 11.03 4.38
N LYS A 241 1.01 11.35 4.15
CA LYS A 241 0.32 12.38 4.91
C LYS A 241 -0.22 11.77 6.20
N THR A 242 0.23 12.27 7.35
CA THR A 242 -0.19 11.75 8.67
C THR A 242 -1.41 12.48 9.21
N SER A 243 -1.67 13.71 8.75
CA SER A 243 -2.86 14.50 9.10
C SER A 243 -3.11 15.59 8.04
N THR A 244 -4.18 16.38 8.20
CA THR A 244 -4.42 17.54 7.31
C THR A 244 -3.26 18.53 7.25
N THR A 245 -2.41 18.56 8.30
CA THR A 245 -1.31 19.49 8.46
C THR A 245 0.04 18.82 8.54
N GLY A 246 0.12 17.50 8.31
CA GLY A 246 1.25 16.68 8.71
C GLY A 246 1.75 15.76 7.60
N LEU A 247 3.08 15.61 7.49
CA LEU A 247 3.76 14.79 6.49
C LEU A 247 4.94 14.03 7.11
N SER A 248 5.13 12.77 6.69
CA SER A 248 6.27 11.92 7.04
C SER A 248 6.83 11.25 5.80
N LEU A 249 7.98 10.56 5.92
CA LEU A 249 8.38 9.60 4.88
C LEU A 249 7.53 8.34 4.96
N SER A 250 7.30 7.69 3.82
CA SER A 250 6.72 6.35 3.74
C SER A 250 7.68 5.32 4.35
N GLU A 251 7.16 4.16 4.75
CA GLU A 251 7.98 3.07 5.27
C GLU A 251 9.07 2.65 4.28
N ILE A 252 8.75 2.63 2.99
CA ILE A 252 9.69 2.26 1.93
C ILE A 252 10.81 3.31 1.80
N ALA A 253 10.48 4.59 1.95
CA ALA A 253 11.48 5.65 1.97
C ALA A 253 12.35 5.61 3.23
N VAL A 254 11.79 5.31 4.41
CA VAL A 254 12.57 5.12 5.64
C VAL A 254 13.54 3.93 5.49
N TRP A 255 13.07 2.81 4.95
CA TRP A 255 13.92 1.63 4.67
C TRP A 255 15.09 1.96 3.74
N ASN A 256 14.83 2.79 2.73
CA ASN A 256 15.84 3.22 1.76
C ASN A 256 16.50 4.54 2.15
N SER A 257 16.45 4.95 3.43
CA SER A 257 16.97 6.24 3.91
C SER A 257 18.43 6.48 3.55
N THR A 258 19.31 5.47 3.64
CA THR A 258 20.72 5.61 3.21
C THR A 258 20.85 5.85 1.70
N MET A 259 20.05 5.15 0.89
CA MET A 259 20.02 5.34 -0.57
C MET A 259 19.47 6.72 -0.93
N LEU A 260 18.39 7.14 -0.27
CA LEU A 260 17.77 8.44 -0.44
C LEU A 260 18.67 9.57 0.03
N ARG A 261 19.43 9.39 1.12
CA ARG A 261 20.43 10.33 1.59
C ARG A 261 21.50 10.55 0.53
N LYS A 262 22.09 9.46 0.02
CA LYS A 262 23.08 9.55 -1.06
C LYS A 262 22.50 10.24 -2.30
N PHE A 263 21.26 9.91 -2.67
CA PHE A 263 20.56 10.59 -3.76
C PHE A 263 20.40 12.09 -3.47
N CYS A 264 19.98 12.49 -2.27
CA CYS A 264 19.86 13.87 -1.87
C CYS A 264 21.19 14.63 -1.94
N ASP A 265 22.30 14.01 -1.54
CA ASP A 265 23.63 14.60 -1.61
C ASP A 265 24.05 14.83 -3.06
N GLU A 266 23.85 13.84 -3.93
CA GLU A 266 24.10 14.00 -5.37
C GLU A 266 23.22 15.11 -5.98
N GLN A 267 21.94 15.18 -5.60
CA GLN A 267 20.99 16.17 -6.15
C GLN A 267 21.25 17.62 -5.73
N GLN A 268 22.17 17.86 -4.79
CA GLN A 268 22.60 19.20 -4.40
C GLN A 268 23.62 19.83 -5.36
N GLU A 269 24.26 19.03 -6.21
CA GLU A 269 25.22 19.53 -7.18
C GLU A 269 24.58 20.54 -8.16
N PRO A 270 25.25 21.67 -8.50
CA PRO A 270 24.68 22.70 -9.38
C PRO A 270 24.15 22.19 -10.72
N ILE A 271 24.80 21.16 -11.28
CA ILE A 271 24.41 20.53 -12.55
C ILE A 271 23.01 19.89 -12.52
N ASN A 272 22.51 19.56 -11.32
CA ASN A 272 21.20 18.97 -11.12
C ASN A 272 20.09 20.02 -10.99
N TYR A 273 20.40 21.31 -11.12
CA TYR A 273 19.40 22.38 -11.17
C TYR A 273 19.27 22.92 -12.59
N TRP A 274 18.07 23.36 -12.92
CA TRP A 274 17.90 24.21 -14.09
C TRP A 274 18.43 25.61 -13.74
N GLN A 275 19.42 26.05 -14.50
CA GLN A 275 20.05 27.37 -14.40
C GLN A 275 19.94 28.05 -15.77
N PRO A 276 19.03 29.00 -15.94
CA PRO A 276 18.85 29.64 -17.23
C PRO A 276 20.00 30.58 -17.59
N ILE A 277 20.38 30.60 -18.87
CA ILE A 277 21.41 31.51 -19.40
C ILE A 277 20.85 32.93 -19.66
N SER A 278 19.55 33.03 -19.94
CA SER A 278 18.80 34.28 -20.11
C SER A 278 17.48 34.25 -19.34
N TYR A 279 16.74 35.36 -19.30
CA TYR A 279 15.45 35.43 -18.58
C TYR A 279 14.25 35.62 -19.52
N ASP A 280 14.41 35.24 -20.78
CA ASP A 280 13.43 35.45 -21.85
C ASP A 280 12.49 34.23 -22.07
N LEU A 281 11.73 34.27 -23.17
CA LEU A 281 10.83 33.16 -23.55
C LEU A 281 11.59 31.86 -23.88
N ASN A 282 12.84 31.92 -24.33
CA ASN A 282 13.65 30.73 -24.61
C ASN A 282 14.04 30.04 -23.32
N ALA A 283 14.45 30.80 -22.29
CA ALA A 283 14.70 30.23 -20.97
C ALA A 283 13.47 29.48 -20.44
N ARG A 284 12.26 30.04 -20.63
CA ARG A 284 11.03 29.34 -20.25
C ARG A 284 10.81 28.04 -21.03
N ARG A 285 11.25 27.93 -22.30
CA ARG A 285 11.21 26.67 -23.06
C ARG A 285 12.23 25.67 -22.53
N GLU A 286 13.45 26.11 -22.27
CA GLU A 286 14.52 25.29 -21.69
C GLU A 286 14.09 24.68 -20.35
N TRP A 287 13.28 25.39 -19.56
CA TRP A 287 12.68 24.83 -18.35
C TRP A 287 11.83 23.59 -18.66
N PHE A 288 10.97 23.62 -19.67
CA PHE A 288 10.14 22.46 -20.02
C PHE A 288 10.97 21.34 -20.66
N ASP A 289 11.99 21.68 -21.45
CA ASP A 289 12.96 20.70 -21.95
C ASP A 289 13.68 20.00 -20.79
N TRP A 290 14.06 20.76 -19.77
CA TRP A 290 14.76 20.24 -18.60
C TRP A 290 13.82 19.48 -17.65
N PHE A 291 12.68 20.06 -17.27
CA PHE A 291 11.77 19.52 -16.26
C PHE A 291 10.90 18.38 -16.80
N GLY A 292 10.48 18.47 -18.07
CA GLY A 292 9.67 17.47 -18.75
C GLY A 292 10.44 16.24 -19.26
N LYS A 293 11.79 16.25 -19.21
CA LYS A 293 12.59 15.06 -19.57
C LYS A 293 12.56 14.00 -18.47
N ILE A 294 12.71 12.74 -18.88
CA ILE A 294 12.91 11.62 -17.95
C ILE A 294 14.34 11.69 -17.42
N ASP A 295 14.50 12.12 -16.16
CA ASP A 295 15.79 12.06 -15.49
C ASP A 295 16.10 10.60 -15.10
N PRO A 296 17.16 9.96 -15.63
CA PRO A 296 17.43 8.55 -15.36
C PRO A 296 17.73 8.25 -13.90
N LYS A 297 18.39 9.17 -13.18
CA LYS A 297 18.73 9.00 -11.76
C LYS A 297 17.48 9.12 -10.89
N VAL A 298 16.64 10.12 -11.17
CA VAL A 298 15.38 10.29 -10.44
C VAL A 298 14.39 9.18 -10.79
N LYS A 299 14.34 8.74 -12.05
CA LYS A 299 13.58 7.55 -12.45
C LYS A 299 14.08 6.32 -11.72
N GLN A 300 15.41 6.14 -11.62
CA GLN A 300 16.00 5.04 -10.88
C GLN A 300 15.56 5.09 -9.42
N ILE A 301 15.70 6.21 -8.70
CA ILE A 301 15.32 6.26 -7.29
C ILE A 301 13.82 6.01 -7.10
N THR A 302 12.94 6.62 -7.91
CA THR A 302 11.49 6.40 -7.80
C THR A 302 11.06 4.99 -8.26
N SER A 303 11.89 4.30 -9.05
CA SER A 303 11.70 2.90 -9.42
C SER A 303 12.34 1.91 -8.44
N SER A 304 13.41 2.31 -7.76
CA SER A 304 14.14 1.51 -6.77
C SER A 304 13.49 1.56 -5.39
N LEU A 305 12.66 2.58 -5.14
CA LEU A 305 11.69 2.59 -4.06
C LEU A 305 10.50 1.66 -4.33
N LEU A 306 10.43 1.02 -5.50
CA LEU A 306 9.58 -0.16 -5.67
C LEU A 306 10.37 -1.38 -5.19
N PRO A 307 9.71 -2.38 -4.57
CA PRO A 307 10.36 -3.67 -4.35
C PRO A 307 10.87 -4.18 -5.71
N GLU A 308 12.13 -4.62 -5.75
CA GLU A 308 12.90 -5.01 -6.94
C GLU A 308 12.33 -6.20 -7.76
N LEU A 309 11.06 -6.55 -7.63
CA LEU A 309 10.45 -7.73 -8.26
C LEU A 309 9.42 -7.45 -9.37
N ASN A 310 9.26 -6.20 -9.82
CA ASN A 310 8.24 -5.85 -10.83
C ASN A 310 8.77 -5.58 -12.26
N ARG A 311 9.85 -6.24 -12.70
CA ARG A 311 10.26 -6.22 -14.12
C ARG A 311 9.87 -7.50 -14.88
N LEU A 312 8.59 -7.86 -14.87
CA LEU A 312 7.93 -8.75 -15.84
C LEU A 312 6.44 -8.42 -15.69
N GLU A 313 5.78 -7.60 -16.49
CA GLU A 313 5.27 -7.77 -17.87
C GLU A 313 3.97 -6.94 -17.86
N VAL A 314 3.51 -6.30 -18.94
CA VAL A 314 2.06 -6.32 -19.30
C VAL A 314 1.89 -5.93 -20.77
N SER A 315 1.64 -6.92 -21.62
CA SER A 315 0.73 -6.77 -22.75
C SER A 315 -0.66 -7.21 -22.29
N ASP A 316 -1.65 -6.34 -22.49
CA ASP A 316 -3.10 -6.56 -22.46
C ASP A 316 -3.70 -7.47 -21.38
N ILE A 317 -4.12 -6.88 -20.26
CA ILE A 317 -5.29 -7.38 -19.50
C ILE A 317 -6.08 -6.19 -18.94
N SER A 318 -7.36 -6.09 -19.32
CA SER A 318 -8.33 -5.11 -18.81
C SER A 318 -8.52 -5.23 -17.28
N PRO A 319 -8.82 -4.13 -16.56
CA PRO A 319 -9.10 -4.19 -15.13
C PRO A 319 -10.46 -4.85 -14.89
N ILE A 320 -10.45 -6.04 -14.29
CA ILE A 320 -11.63 -6.58 -13.62
C ILE A 320 -11.78 -5.81 -12.32
N THR A 321 -12.85 -5.01 -12.26
CA THR A 321 -13.38 -4.30 -11.10
C THR A 321 -13.45 -5.16 -9.84
N ALA A 322 -13.19 -4.51 -8.70
CA ALA A 322 -13.35 -4.98 -7.34
C ALA A 322 -14.45 -6.04 -7.16
N GLN A 323 -14.05 -7.27 -6.82
CA GLN A 323 -14.92 -8.13 -6.02
C GLN A 323 -14.94 -7.53 -4.62
N ILE A 324 -16.05 -6.90 -4.25
CA ILE A 324 -16.40 -6.67 -2.86
C ILE A 324 -16.38 -8.05 -2.18
N SER A 325 -15.38 -8.32 -1.36
CA SER A 325 -15.38 -9.51 -0.53
C SER A 325 -16.57 -9.40 0.42
N ASN A 326 -17.50 -10.33 0.32
CA ASN A 326 -18.65 -10.44 1.22
C ASN A 326 -18.17 -11.05 2.57
N SER A 327 -17.18 -10.41 3.21
CA SER A 327 -16.66 -10.80 4.52
C SER A 327 -17.68 -10.43 5.59
N GLY A 328 -17.94 -11.31 6.56
CA GLY A 328 -18.75 -10.98 7.74
C GLY A 328 -17.94 -10.52 8.95
N ILE A 329 -16.66 -10.21 8.74
CA ILE A 329 -15.74 -9.68 9.75
C ILE A 329 -15.49 -8.19 9.51
N GLU A 330 -15.46 -7.43 10.59
CA GLU A 330 -15.06 -6.02 10.57
C GLU A 330 -13.58 -5.88 10.21
N GLN A 331 -13.27 -5.07 9.20
CA GLN A 331 -11.88 -4.78 8.83
C GLN A 331 -11.23 -3.90 9.91
N GLU A 332 -10.08 -4.34 10.40
CA GLU A 332 -9.28 -3.57 11.35
C GLU A 332 -8.54 -2.46 10.59
N HIS A 333 -8.60 -1.23 11.12
CA HIS A 333 -7.80 -0.13 10.58
C HIS A 333 -6.43 -0.11 11.28
N GLU A 334 -5.36 -0.21 10.52
CA GLU A 334 -4.02 -0.04 11.07
C GLU A 334 -3.73 1.46 11.23
N ASP A 335 -3.39 1.87 12.45
CA ASP A 335 -2.75 3.14 12.76
C ASP A 335 -1.24 2.98 12.51
N PRO A 336 -0.68 3.63 11.47
CA PRO A 336 0.72 3.49 11.09
C PRO A 336 1.70 3.88 12.20
N SER A 337 1.28 4.70 13.17
CA SER A 337 2.11 5.12 14.30
C SER A 337 2.41 4.01 15.32
N LEU A 338 1.68 2.89 15.25
CA LEU A 338 1.77 1.76 16.19
C LEU A 338 2.33 0.48 15.57
N LEU A 339 2.78 0.52 14.31
CA LEU A 339 3.37 -0.63 13.63
C LEU A 339 4.76 -0.94 14.18
N ILE A 340 4.93 -2.14 14.72
CA ILE A 340 6.23 -2.67 15.15
C ILE A 340 6.82 -3.40 13.95
N ILE A 341 7.76 -2.77 13.25
CA ILE A 341 8.48 -3.39 12.13
C ILE A 341 9.84 -3.86 12.64
N GLN A 342 10.02 -5.17 12.78
CA GLN A 342 11.35 -5.75 12.93
C GLN A 342 11.98 -5.94 11.54
N PRO A 343 13.14 -5.35 11.25
CA PRO A 343 13.86 -5.61 10.00
C PRO A 343 14.32 -7.07 9.97
N PHE A 344 14.11 -7.76 8.84
CA PHE A 344 14.69 -9.08 8.62
C PHE A 344 16.05 -8.98 7.92
N ASP A 345 16.94 -9.91 8.22
CA ASP A 345 18.30 -9.96 7.68
C ASP A 345 18.31 -10.58 6.26
N PRO A 346 18.67 -9.81 5.21
CA PRO A 346 18.70 -10.31 3.83
C PRO A 346 19.73 -11.41 3.59
N GLU A 347 20.81 -11.47 4.39
CA GLU A 347 21.85 -12.51 4.24
C GLU A 347 21.33 -13.92 4.58
N LYS A 348 20.17 -14.00 5.23
CA LYS A 348 19.50 -15.25 5.57
C LYS A 348 18.58 -15.76 4.46
N ILE A 349 18.43 -15.03 3.35
CA ILE A 349 17.67 -15.49 2.18
C ILE A 349 18.54 -16.42 1.35
N ARG A 350 18.14 -17.69 1.25
CA ARG A 350 18.78 -18.67 0.37
C ARG A 350 17.81 -19.11 -0.70
N VAL A 351 17.97 -18.56 -1.90
CA VAL A 351 17.16 -18.93 -3.07
C VAL A 351 18.06 -19.56 -4.12
N ASN A 352 17.70 -20.76 -4.58
CA ASN A 352 18.35 -21.42 -5.69
C ASN A 352 17.40 -21.50 -6.89
N THR A 353 17.88 -21.19 -8.08
CA THR A 353 17.08 -21.32 -9.31
C THR A 353 17.38 -22.65 -9.97
N ILE A 354 16.36 -23.51 -10.07
CA ILE A 354 16.45 -24.83 -10.68
C ILE A 354 15.49 -24.97 -11.86
N PRO A 355 15.91 -25.62 -12.96
CA PRO A 355 14.99 -26.07 -13.98
C PRO A 355 14.27 -27.34 -13.52
N ALA A 356 12.95 -27.39 -13.66
CA ALA A 356 12.13 -28.56 -13.31
C ALA A 356 11.21 -28.94 -14.47
N GLN A 357 11.33 -30.17 -14.98
CA GLN A 357 10.42 -30.64 -16.03
C GLN A 357 9.00 -30.84 -15.47
N VAL A 358 7.99 -30.51 -16.27
CA VAL A 358 6.58 -30.70 -15.91
C VAL A 358 6.30 -32.13 -15.44
N SER A 359 6.85 -33.14 -16.11
CA SER A 359 6.72 -34.55 -15.71
C SER A 359 7.24 -34.84 -14.29
N LEU A 360 8.39 -34.26 -13.92
CA LEU A 360 8.96 -34.38 -12.58
C LEU A 360 8.10 -33.66 -11.55
N VAL A 361 7.66 -32.43 -11.85
CA VAL A 361 6.80 -31.64 -10.96
C VAL A 361 5.49 -32.36 -10.68
N ILE A 362 4.84 -32.91 -11.70
CA ILE A 362 3.61 -33.70 -11.56
C ILE A 362 3.85 -34.92 -10.67
N ARG A 363 4.94 -35.67 -10.90
CA ARG A 363 5.27 -36.83 -10.07
C ARG A 363 5.47 -36.45 -8.61
N ARG A 364 6.21 -35.38 -8.32
CA ARG A 364 6.40 -34.90 -6.94
C ARG A 364 5.09 -34.46 -6.30
N ILE A 365 4.15 -33.89 -7.07
CA ILE A 365 2.80 -33.58 -6.57
C ILE A 365 2.04 -34.86 -6.21
N GLU A 366 2.08 -35.88 -7.07
CA GLU A 366 1.38 -37.16 -6.86
C GLU A 366 1.91 -37.92 -5.63
N GLU A 367 3.21 -37.88 -5.41
CA GLU A 367 3.89 -38.47 -4.24
C GLU A 367 3.73 -37.61 -2.96
N LYS A 368 2.99 -36.49 -3.04
CA LYS A 368 2.77 -35.52 -1.93
C LYS A 368 4.05 -34.84 -1.45
N GLU A 369 5.08 -34.80 -2.29
CA GLU A 369 6.33 -34.06 -2.05
C GLU A 369 6.19 -32.58 -2.43
N ILE A 370 5.24 -32.23 -3.29
CA ILE A 370 4.83 -30.84 -3.55
C ILE A 370 3.42 -30.65 -2.99
N ASP A 371 3.30 -29.83 -1.95
CA ASP A 371 2.01 -29.45 -1.37
C ASP A 371 1.42 -28.29 -2.18
N LEU A 372 0.42 -28.61 -3.02
CA LEU A 372 -0.42 -27.63 -3.71
C LEU A 372 -1.49 -27.00 -2.80
N ALA A 373 -1.41 -27.20 -1.48
CA ALA A 373 -2.32 -26.66 -0.47
C ALA A 373 -3.81 -26.95 -0.80
N PRO A 374 -4.23 -28.23 -0.79
CA PRO A 374 -5.35 -28.75 -1.58
C PRO A 374 -6.78 -28.35 -1.20
N GLU A 375 -7.09 -27.47 -0.25
CA GLU A 375 -8.50 -27.28 0.17
C GLU A 375 -9.07 -25.87 0.13
N PHE A 376 -8.29 -24.82 0.42
CA PHE A 376 -8.80 -23.44 0.42
C PHE A 376 -8.70 -22.80 -0.97
N GLN A 377 -7.58 -23.02 -1.67
CA GLN A 377 -7.39 -22.56 -3.05
C GLN A 377 -8.17 -23.40 -4.08
N ARG A 378 -8.63 -24.60 -3.73
CA ARG A 378 -9.58 -25.37 -4.57
C ARG A 378 -10.97 -24.74 -4.64
N ARG A 379 -11.41 -24.00 -3.61
CA ARG A 379 -12.71 -23.30 -3.59
C ARG A 379 -12.63 -21.97 -4.33
N ALA A 380 -11.48 -21.30 -4.27
CA ALA A 380 -11.15 -20.16 -5.11
C ALA A 380 -10.67 -20.61 -6.51
N ARG A 381 -11.51 -21.25 -7.32
CA ARG A 381 -11.23 -21.49 -8.75
C ARG A 381 -11.19 -20.16 -9.50
N VAL A 382 -10.09 -19.41 -9.35
CA VAL A 382 -9.96 -18.02 -9.85
C VAL A 382 -9.81 -17.97 -11.37
N TRP A 383 -9.37 -19.06 -12.01
CA TRP A 383 -9.22 -19.10 -13.47
C TRP A 383 -10.42 -19.76 -14.13
N ASP A 384 -11.06 -19.01 -15.02
CA ASP A 384 -12.01 -19.55 -15.97
C ASP A 384 -11.33 -20.52 -16.96
N GLN A 385 -12.18 -21.25 -17.67
CA GLN A 385 -11.78 -22.32 -18.57
C GLN A 385 -10.97 -21.81 -19.79
N GLY A 386 -11.24 -20.59 -20.27
CA GLY A 386 -10.46 -19.95 -21.34
C GLY A 386 -9.04 -19.62 -20.88
N ARG A 387 -8.86 -19.08 -19.67
CA ARG A 387 -7.56 -18.78 -19.08
C ARG A 387 -6.74 -20.05 -18.82
N LYS A 388 -7.40 -21.12 -18.37
CA LYS A 388 -6.77 -22.45 -18.27
C LYS A 388 -6.27 -22.93 -19.64
N SER A 389 -7.09 -22.79 -20.68
CA SER A 389 -6.76 -23.24 -22.04
C SER A 389 -5.61 -22.45 -22.66
N ARG A 390 -5.57 -21.11 -22.48
CA ARG A 390 -4.45 -20.27 -22.93
C ARG A 390 -3.11 -20.65 -22.30
N LEU A 391 -3.10 -21.00 -21.01
CA LEU A 391 -1.86 -21.49 -20.38
C LEU A 391 -1.35 -22.75 -21.08
N ILE A 392 -2.24 -23.74 -21.29
CA ILE A 392 -1.86 -24.97 -22.00
C ILE A 392 -1.40 -24.67 -23.42
N GLU A 393 -2.04 -23.73 -24.12
CA GLU A 393 -1.59 -23.26 -25.42
C GLU A 393 -0.18 -22.68 -25.38
N SER A 394 0.17 -21.90 -24.36
CA SER A 394 1.54 -21.40 -24.17
C SER A 394 2.56 -22.54 -24.07
N LEU A 395 2.27 -23.60 -23.30
CA LEU A 395 3.14 -24.80 -23.22
C LEU A 395 3.26 -25.46 -24.60
N LEU A 396 2.14 -25.60 -25.30
CA LEU A 396 2.11 -26.20 -26.63
C LEU A 396 2.84 -25.35 -27.68
N LEU A 397 2.88 -24.03 -27.53
CA LEU A 397 3.63 -23.10 -28.38
C LEU A 397 5.10 -22.95 -27.95
N LYS A 398 5.53 -23.60 -26.87
CA LYS A 398 6.86 -23.45 -26.25
C LYS A 398 7.17 -22.02 -25.79
N ILE A 399 6.14 -21.28 -25.40
CA ILE A 399 6.30 -19.97 -24.78
C ILE A 399 6.75 -20.19 -23.34
N PRO A 400 7.87 -19.59 -22.89
CA PRO A 400 8.33 -19.70 -21.51
C PRO A 400 7.26 -19.20 -20.54
N LEU A 401 7.01 -19.97 -19.48
CA LEU A 401 6.13 -19.52 -18.40
C LEU A 401 6.91 -18.62 -17.44
N PRO A 402 6.23 -17.71 -16.72
CA PRO A 402 6.86 -16.97 -15.64
C PRO A 402 7.48 -17.92 -14.60
N VAL A 403 8.46 -17.44 -13.84
CA VAL A 403 9.11 -18.26 -12.80
C VAL A 403 8.10 -18.74 -11.75
N PHE A 404 8.38 -19.89 -11.16
CA PHE A 404 7.63 -20.45 -10.03
C PHE A 404 8.44 -20.24 -8.76
N TYR A 405 7.79 -19.98 -7.64
CA TYR A 405 8.46 -19.92 -6.34
C TYR A 405 7.94 -21.02 -5.44
N VAL A 406 8.86 -21.74 -4.82
CA VAL A 406 8.54 -22.83 -3.88
C VAL A 406 9.47 -22.76 -2.67
N ALA A 407 8.97 -23.16 -1.51
CA ALA A 407 9.76 -23.26 -0.29
C ALA A 407 9.97 -24.73 0.10
N ALA A 408 11.22 -25.15 0.23
CA ALA A 408 11.56 -26.48 0.73
C ALA A 408 11.54 -26.54 2.26
N ASP A 409 11.04 -27.64 2.80
CA ASP A 409 11.27 -28.03 4.19
C ASP A 409 12.54 -28.89 4.34
N SER A 410 12.85 -29.25 5.59
CA SER A 410 14.03 -30.07 5.93
C SER A 410 14.05 -31.48 5.32
N LYS A 411 12.94 -31.93 4.73
CA LYS A 411 12.81 -33.21 4.02
C LYS A 411 12.75 -33.02 2.50
N ASP A 412 13.05 -31.82 2.01
CA ASP A 412 12.91 -31.42 0.60
C ASP A 412 11.46 -31.50 0.06
N ASN A 413 10.43 -31.48 0.92
CA ASN A 413 9.08 -31.28 0.40
C ASN A 413 8.86 -29.80 0.11
N TRP A 414 8.24 -29.50 -1.01
CA TRP A 414 8.04 -28.13 -1.46
C TRP A 414 6.64 -27.66 -1.13
N SER A 415 6.53 -26.38 -0.78
CA SER A 415 5.26 -25.66 -0.65
C SER A 415 5.23 -24.57 -1.71
N VAL A 416 4.19 -24.54 -2.53
CA VAL A 416 4.12 -23.56 -3.63
C VAL A 416 3.82 -22.16 -3.07
N VAL A 417 4.71 -21.22 -3.36
CA VAL A 417 4.61 -19.80 -2.96
C VAL A 417 3.93 -18.99 -4.05
N ASP A 418 4.30 -19.24 -5.31
CA ASP A 418 3.72 -18.64 -6.51
C ASP A 418 3.68 -19.62 -7.68
N GLY A 419 2.72 -19.40 -8.57
CA GLY A 419 2.47 -20.25 -9.73
C GLY A 419 1.54 -21.41 -9.42
N LEU A 420 0.85 -21.40 -8.28
CA LEU A 420 -0.08 -22.44 -7.87
C LEU A 420 -1.20 -22.67 -8.91
N GLN A 421 -1.87 -21.62 -9.37
CA GLN A 421 -2.95 -21.74 -10.38
C GLN A 421 -2.40 -22.31 -11.69
N ARG A 422 -1.15 -21.98 -12.04
CA ARG A 422 -0.47 -22.50 -13.23
C ARG A 422 -0.14 -23.99 -13.08
N LEU A 423 0.45 -24.40 -11.95
CA LEU A 423 0.74 -25.81 -11.67
C LEU A 423 -0.54 -26.65 -11.56
N THR A 424 -1.56 -26.13 -10.90
CA THR A 424 -2.87 -26.79 -10.77
C THR A 424 -3.53 -26.97 -12.13
N THR A 425 -3.50 -25.95 -12.99
CA THR A 425 -4.03 -26.05 -14.36
C THR A 425 -3.29 -27.11 -15.19
N ILE A 426 -1.96 -27.14 -15.09
CA ILE A 426 -1.15 -28.16 -15.80
C ILE A 426 -1.51 -29.57 -15.29
N LEU A 427 -1.60 -29.75 -13.96
CA LEU A 427 -1.99 -31.01 -13.34
C LEU A 427 -3.40 -31.45 -13.77
N ASP A 428 -4.39 -30.57 -13.63
CA ASP A 428 -5.80 -30.78 -14.01
C ASP A 428 -5.88 -31.24 -15.48
N PHE A 429 -5.14 -30.57 -16.38
CA PHE A 429 -5.14 -30.92 -17.78
C PHE A 429 -4.54 -32.31 -18.03
N VAL A 430 -3.38 -32.61 -17.45
CA VAL A 430 -2.72 -33.93 -17.56
C VAL A 430 -3.58 -35.05 -16.97
N LYS A 431 -4.38 -34.75 -15.95
CA LYS A 431 -5.37 -35.66 -15.36
C LYS A 431 -6.68 -35.78 -16.16
N ASN A 432 -6.81 -35.09 -17.29
CA ASN A 432 -8.01 -35.04 -18.14
C ASN A 432 -9.24 -34.41 -17.46
N GLU A 433 -9.04 -33.52 -16.48
CA GLU A 433 -10.13 -32.85 -15.75
C GLU A 433 -10.87 -31.80 -16.60
N PHE A 434 -10.27 -31.35 -17.71
CA PHE A 434 -10.90 -30.40 -18.62
C PHE A 434 -10.43 -30.54 -20.07
N LYS A 435 -11.14 -29.87 -20.99
CA LYS A 435 -10.86 -29.81 -22.43
C LYS A 435 -10.47 -28.40 -22.85
N LEU A 436 -9.59 -28.27 -23.83
CA LEU A 436 -9.17 -26.97 -24.34
C LEU A 436 -10.32 -26.25 -25.04
N GLU A 437 -10.47 -24.95 -24.81
CA GLU A 437 -11.43 -24.10 -25.50
C GLU A 437 -10.85 -22.70 -25.74
N GLY A 438 -11.37 -21.98 -26.74
CA GLY A 438 -10.98 -20.60 -27.00
C GLY A 438 -9.51 -20.40 -27.34
N LEU A 439 -8.84 -21.42 -27.89
CA LEU A 439 -7.44 -21.32 -28.34
C LEU A 439 -7.29 -20.32 -29.49
N GLU A 440 -6.22 -19.51 -29.48
CA GLU A 440 -5.99 -18.43 -30.45
C GLU A 440 -5.20 -18.90 -31.68
N TYR A 441 -4.20 -19.77 -31.47
CA TYR A 441 -3.26 -20.22 -32.50
C TYR A 441 -3.45 -21.68 -32.87
N LEU A 442 -3.73 -22.52 -31.88
CA LEU A 442 -3.88 -23.98 -32.02
C LEU A 442 -5.36 -24.38 -31.98
N THR A 443 -6.20 -23.63 -32.71
CA THR A 443 -7.67 -23.81 -32.73
C THR A 443 -8.13 -25.24 -33.04
N GLN A 444 -7.34 -26.00 -33.80
CA GLN A 444 -7.58 -27.42 -34.11
C GLN A 444 -7.50 -28.35 -32.89
N LEU A 445 -6.93 -27.89 -31.77
CA LEU A 445 -6.83 -28.64 -30.53
C LEU A 445 -7.98 -28.34 -29.55
N ASN A 446 -8.89 -27.42 -29.90
CA ASN A 446 -10.10 -27.18 -29.13
C ASN A 446 -10.91 -28.49 -28.96
N ASN A 447 -11.57 -28.62 -27.81
CA ASN A 447 -12.33 -29.78 -27.33
C ASN A 447 -11.51 -31.05 -27.05
N LEU A 448 -10.18 -31.01 -27.18
CA LEU A 448 -9.31 -32.12 -26.78
C LEU A 448 -8.90 -31.97 -25.30
N ASN A 449 -8.87 -33.10 -24.60
CA ASN A 449 -8.16 -33.24 -23.32
C ASN A 449 -6.76 -33.82 -23.56
N TYR A 450 -5.94 -33.88 -22.53
CA TYR A 450 -4.55 -34.35 -22.64
C TYR A 450 -4.41 -35.73 -23.29
N GLY A 451 -5.24 -36.70 -22.88
CA GLY A 451 -5.23 -38.06 -23.44
C GLY A 451 -5.62 -38.13 -24.92
N SER A 452 -6.37 -37.15 -25.42
CA SER A 452 -6.78 -37.05 -26.83
C SER A 452 -5.79 -36.26 -27.70
N LEU A 453 -4.76 -35.63 -27.11
CA LEU A 453 -3.74 -34.92 -27.87
C LEU A 453 -2.82 -35.91 -28.63
N PRO A 454 -2.35 -35.56 -29.84
CA PRO A 454 -1.26 -36.29 -30.49
C PRO A 454 -0.04 -36.44 -29.57
N ARG A 455 0.65 -37.59 -29.63
CA ARG A 455 1.78 -37.89 -28.72
C ARG A 455 2.88 -36.82 -28.73
N ALA A 456 3.10 -36.16 -29.86
CA ALA A 456 4.06 -35.07 -29.98
C ALA A 456 3.71 -33.86 -29.08
N PHE A 457 2.43 -33.55 -28.90
CA PHE A 457 1.96 -32.47 -28.03
C PHE A 457 1.95 -32.88 -26.56
N GLN A 458 1.57 -34.12 -26.24
CA GLN A 458 1.70 -34.66 -24.89
C GLN A 458 3.16 -34.59 -24.40
N ARG A 459 4.08 -35.07 -25.23
CA ARG A 459 5.52 -35.02 -24.95
C ARG A 459 6.02 -33.58 -24.75
N ARG A 460 5.54 -32.64 -25.57
CA ARG A 460 5.89 -31.22 -25.44
C ARG A 460 5.50 -30.66 -24.07
N ILE A 461 4.31 -31.01 -23.57
CA ILE A 461 3.87 -30.62 -22.22
C ILE A 461 4.78 -31.28 -21.16
N GLU A 462 4.97 -32.60 -21.23
CA GLU A 462 5.79 -33.38 -20.27
C GLU A 462 7.23 -32.87 -20.14
N GLU A 463 7.86 -32.54 -21.26
CA GLU A 463 9.26 -32.12 -21.38
C GLU A 463 9.46 -30.60 -21.19
N THR A 464 8.38 -29.83 -21.00
CA THR A 464 8.49 -28.39 -20.74
C THR A 464 9.28 -28.16 -19.44
N SER A 465 10.35 -27.36 -19.53
CA SER A 465 11.19 -27.00 -18.38
C SER A 465 10.64 -25.73 -17.72
N LEU A 466 10.18 -25.86 -16.47
CA LEU A 466 9.74 -24.76 -15.63
C LEU A 466 10.95 -24.18 -14.88
N VAL A 467 11.03 -22.86 -14.78
CA VAL A 467 12.05 -22.19 -13.95
C VAL A 467 11.50 -22.05 -12.54
N VAL A 468 12.12 -22.72 -11.57
CA VAL A 468 11.69 -22.75 -10.17
C VAL A 468 12.73 -22.07 -9.29
N ASN A 469 12.34 -21.01 -8.60
CA ASN A 469 13.09 -20.40 -7.51
C ASN A 469 12.74 -21.13 -6.21
N LEU A 470 13.64 -22.00 -5.79
CA LEU A 470 13.57 -22.80 -4.58
C LEU A 470 14.15 -22.00 -3.40
N ILE A 471 13.29 -21.58 -2.48
CA ILE A 471 13.66 -21.05 -1.18
C ILE A 471 14.10 -22.24 -0.32
N GLN A 472 15.37 -22.25 0.08
CA GLN A 472 15.95 -23.37 0.82
C GLN A 472 15.51 -23.37 2.28
N ASP A 473 15.49 -24.56 2.85
CA ASP A 473 15.37 -24.76 4.30
C ASP A 473 16.43 -23.94 5.05
N GLY A 474 16.08 -23.45 6.24
CA GLY A 474 16.88 -22.52 7.04
C GLY A 474 16.67 -21.03 6.74
N THR A 475 15.88 -20.69 5.72
CA THR A 475 15.38 -19.30 5.54
C THR A 475 14.41 -18.98 6.69
N PRO A 476 14.62 -17.90 7.48
CA PRO A 476 13.75 -17.56 8.60
C PRO A 476 12.29 -17.41 8.18
N GLU A 477 11.35 -17.81 9.05
CA GLU A 477 9.91 -17.77 8.71
C GLU A 477 9.41 -16.34 8.46
N GLU A 478 9.91 -15.37 9.21
CA GLU A 478 9.64 -13.93 8.99
C GLU A 478 10.06 -13.47 7.59
N VAL A 479 11.18 -13.99 7.09
CA VAL A 479 11.70 -13.74 5.74
C VAL A 479 10.81 -14.44 4.72
N MET A 480 10.42 -15.69 4.97
CA MET A 480 9.48 -16.43 4.12
C MET A 480 8.15 -15.71 3.99
N ILE A 481 7.53 -15.24 5.08
CA ILE A 481 6.28 -14.48 5.06
C ILE A 481 6.42 -13.22 4.20
N ASN A 482 7.53 -12.50 4.34
CA ASN A 482 7.82 -11.32 3.53
C ASN A 482 7.99 -11.67 2.04
N ILE A 483 8.66 -12.78 1.73
CA ILE A 483 8.79 -13.29 0.36
C ILE A 483 7.39 -13.63 -0.20
N PHE A 484 6.55 -14.33 0.56
CA PHE A 484 5.17 -14.66 0.17
C PHE A 484 4.33 -13.40 -0.09
N LYS A 485 4.38 -12.39 0.80
CA LYS A 485 3.66 -11.12 0.65
C LYS A 485 4.11 -10.35 -0.59
N ARG A 486 5.40 -10.38 -0.92
CA ARG A 486 5.97 -9.64 -2.07
C ARG A 486 5.68 -10.31 -3.41
N ILE A 487 5.77 -11.64 -3.49
CA ILE A 487 5.60 -12.37 -4.75
C ILE A 487 4.12 -12.45 -5.16
N ASN A 488 3.18 -12.57 -4.21
CA ASN A 488 1.75 -12.72 -4.51
C ASN A 488 1.04 -11.42 -5.00
N THR A 489 1.79 -10.38 -5.37
CA THR A 489 1.26 -9.06 -5.75
C THR A 489 0.75 -8.97 -7.20
N GLY A 490 1.05 -9.96 -8.05
CA GLY A 490 0.56 -10.04 -9.44
C GLY A 490 -0.78 -10.81 -9.62
N GLY A 491 -1.37 -11.32 -8.54
CA GLY A 491 -2.61 -12.10 -8.53
C GLY A 491 -3.51 -11.76 -7.33
N VAL A 492 -4.46 -12.63 -6.97
CA VAL A 492 -5.23 -12.45 -5.73
C VAL A 492 -4.30 -12.69 -4.54
N SER A 493 -3.80 -11.61 -3.93
CA SER A 493 -2.87 -11.65 -2.79
C SER A 493 -3.37 -12.59 -1.70
N LEU A 494 -2.53 -13.47 -1.17
CA LEU A 494 -2.89 -14.28 -0.01
C LEU A 494 -3.05 -13.41 1.24
N THR A 495 -4.07 -13.69 2.04
CA THR A 495 -4.21 -13.12 3.39
C THR A 495 -3.05 -13.58 4.27
N PRO A 496 -2.72 -12.84 5.34
CA PRO A 496 -1.72 -13.30 6.30
C PRO A 496 -2.00 -14.71 6.82
N GLN A 497 -3.26 -15.04 7.13
CA GLN A 497 -3.62 -16.37 7.62
C GLN A 497 -3.41 -17.47 6.57
N GLU A 498 -3.69 -17.21 5.30
CA GLU A 498 -3.39 -18.17 4.22
C GLU A 498 -1.88 -18.44 4.09
N ILE A 499 -1.04 -17.40 4.28
CA ILE A 499 0.42 -17.55 4.32
C ILE A 499 0.85 -18.39 5.52
N ARG A 500 0.35 -18.07 6.74
CA ARG A 500 0.69 -18.83 7.96
C ARG A 500 0.30 -20.29 7.82
N ASN A 501 -0.90 -20.53 7.28
CA ASN A 501 -1.37 -21.87 7.00
C ASN A 501 -0.42 -22.57 6.02
N ALA A 502 -0.05 -21.96 4.90
CA ALA A 502 0.85 -22.54 3.89
C ALA A 502 2.24 -22.90 4.46
N LEU A 503 2.78 -22.06 5.34
CA LEU A 503 4.10 -22.28 5.97
C LEU A 503 4.08 -23.34 7.07
N ASN A 504 2.98 -23.44 7.83
CA ASN A 504 2.88 -24.32 8.99
C ASN A 504 2.16 -25.63 8.63
N LYS A 505 2.91 -26.62 8.11
CA LYS A 505 2.39 -27.99 7.88
C LYS A 505 2.21 -28.72 9.22
N GLY A 506 1.03 -29.31 9.44
CA GLY A 506 0.80 -30.16 10.62
C GLY A 506 -0.66 -30.20 11.11
N PRO A 507 -0.90 -30.82 12.29
CA PRO A 507 -2.23 -31.01 12.88
C PRO A 507 -3.00 -29.71 13.14
N ALA A 508 -2.30 -28.59 13.37
CA ALA A 508 -2.92 -27.29 13.66
C ALA A 508 -3.86 -26.83 12.53
N ARG A 509 -3.51 -27.09 11.26
CA ARG A 509 -4.35 -26.71 10.10
C ARG A 509 -5.73 -27.35 10.18
N ASN A 510 -5.76 -28.66 10.39
CA ASN A 510 -6.99 -29.44 10.49
C ASN A 510 -7.76 -29.02 11.74
N PHE A 511 -7.08 -28.88 12.87
CA PHE A 511 -7.67 -28.46 14.13
C PHE A 511 -8.42 -27.12 14.02
N LEU A 512 -7.80 -26.07 13.49
CA LEU A 512 -8.44 -24.76 13.32
C LEU A 512 -9.62 -24.83 12.34
N ARG A 513 -9.46 -25.55 11.23
CA ARG A 513 -10.52 -25.75 10.22
C ARG A 513 -11.73 -26.47 10.81
N ASP A 514 -11.50 -27.50 11.62
CA ASP A 514 -12.56 -28.33 12.17
C ASP A 514 -13.32 -27.56 13.26
N LEU A 515 -12.64 -26.71 14.04
CA LEU A 515 -13.29 -25.76 14.96
C LEU A 515 -14.10 -24.67 14.25
N ALA A 516 -13.61 -24.16 13.11
CA ALA A 516 -14.37 -23.19 12.30
C ALA A 516 -15.69 -23.77 11.75
N LYS A 517 -15.81 -25.09 11.67
CA LYS A 517 -17.03 -25.81 11.26
C LYS A 517 -17.88 -26.29 12.44
N SER A 518 -17.46 -26.06 13.68
CA SER A 518 -18.21 -26.51 14.85
C SER A 518 -19.50 -25.71 15.05
N ASP A 519 -20.54 -26.38 15.53
CA ASP A 519 -21.86 -25.75 15.76
C ASP A 519 -21.76 -24.59 16.75
N ALA A 520 -20.98 -24.73 17.83
CA ALA A 520 -20.79 -23.68 18.83
C ALA A 520 -20.20 -22.40 18.23
N PHE A 521 -19.20 -22.52 17.36
CA PHE A 521 -18.60 -21.38 16.67
C PHE A 521 -19.58 -20.76 15.66
N LEU A 522 -20.25 -21.59 14.85
CA LEU A 522 -21.22 -21.14 13.86
C LEU A 522 -22.41 -20.43 14.51
N LEU A 523 -22.87 -20.88 15.68
CA LEU A 523 -23.91 -20.22 16.46
C LEU A 523 -23.43 -18.90 17.06
N ALA A 524 -22.28 -18.89 17.73
CA ALA A 524 -21.72 -17.66 18.33
C ALA A 524 -21.44 -16.57 17.28
N THR A 525 -20.97 -16.96 16.10
CA THR A 525 -20.73 -16.02 15.00
C THR A 525 -21.95 -15.79 14.12
N ALA A 526 -23.08 -16.44 14.41
CA ALA A 526 -24.30 -16.43 13.60
C ALA A 526 -24.04 -16.77 12.11
N SER A 527 -23.06 -17.65 11.86
CA SER A 527 -22.61 -18.11 10.55
C SER A 527 -22.29 -16.99 9.56
N SER A 528 -21.93 -15.80 10.06
CA SER A 528 -21.70 -14.64 9.20
C SER A 528 -20.28 -14.60 8.62
N ILE A 529 -19.32 -15.30 9.23
CA ILE A 529 -17.92 -15.28 8.79
C ILE A 529 -17.75 -16.20 7.58
N ASN A 530 -17.23 -15.66 6.48
CA ASN A 530 -16.84 -16.46 5.32
C ASN A 530 -15.40 -16.99 5.50
N ASP A 531 -15.25 -18.31 5.58
CA ASP A 531 -13.94 -18.97 5.76
C ASP A 531 -13.24 -19.37 4.43
N ASP A 532 -13.74 -18.95 3.27
CA ASP A 532 -13.09 -19.19 1.97
C ASP A 532 -11.66 -18.62 1.93
N ARG A 533 -11.42 -17.57 2.72
CA ARG A 533 -10.14 -16.86 2.87
C ARG A 533 -9.54 -17.03 4.27
N MET A 534 -9.95 -18.07 5.00
CA MET A 534 -9.44 -18.44 6.34
C MET A 534 -9.68 -17.43 7.45
N GLU A 535 -10.68 -16.55 7.29
CA GLU A 535 -10.98 -15.52 8.28
C GLU A 535 -11.46 -16.09 9.62
N ALA A 536 -12.25 -17.18 9.60
CA ALA A 536 -12.69 -17.86 10.82
C ALA A 536 -11.50 -18.52 11.52
N GLN A 537 -10.63 -19.17 10.75
CA GLN A 537 -9.43 -19.80 11.28
C GLN A 537 -8.48 -18.79 11.94
N GLU A 538 -8.34 -17.58 11.42
CA GLU A 538 -7.56 -16.52 12.07
C GLU A 538 -8.16 -16.10 13.42
N CYS A 539 -9.48 -15.92 13.51
CA CYS A 539 -10.15 -15.62 14.78
C CYS A 539 -9.88 -16.69 15.84
N ILE A 540 -10.00 -17.96 15.44
CA ILE A 540 -9.77 -19.10 16.33
C ILE A 540 -8.29 -19.17 16.74
N LEU A 541 -7.36 -18.92 15.81
CA LEU A 541 -5.93 -18.86 16.11
C LEU A 541 -5.60 -17.74 17.11
N ARG A 542 -6.19 -16.55 16.94
CA ARG A 542 -6.05 -15.43 17.89
C ARG A 542 -6.55 -15.80 19.29
N PHE A 543 -7.68 -16.50 19.39
CA PHE A 543 -8.15 -17.05 20.67
C PHE A 543 -7.09 -17.97 21.31
N PHE A 544 -6.57 -18.95 20.56
CA PHE A 544 -5.59 -19.88 21.14
C PHE A 544 -4.27 -19.21 21.49
N ALA A 545 -3.86 -18.21 20.72
CA ALA A 545 -2.64 -17.46 21.00
C ALA A 545 -2.71 -16.81 22.39
N PHE A 546 -3.80 -16.09 22.67
CA PHE A 546 -4.00 -15.44 23.97
C PHE A 546 -4.47 -16.36 25.09
N PHE A 547 -5.04 -17.53 24.77
CA PHE A 547 -5.40 -18.55 25.77
C PHE A 547 -4.18 -19.35 26.25
N LEU A 548 -3.30 -19.76 25.33
CA LEU A 548 -2.09 -20.52 25.64
C LEU A 548 -0.97 -19.63 26.17
N HIS A 549 -0.96 -18.36 25.78
CA HIS A 549 -0.04 -17.35 26.26
C HIS A 549 -0.82 -16.15 26.80
N PRO A 550 -0.89 -15.96 28.13
CA PRO A 550 -1.57 -14.83 28.74
C PRO A 550 -1.11 -13.51 28.12
N TRP A 551 -2.04 -12.57 27.92
CA TRP A 551 -1.76 -11.29 27.24
C TRP A 551 -0.62 -10.50 27.91
N GLN A 552 -0.36 -10.70 29.21
CA GLN A 552 0.77 -10.11 29.92
C GLN A 552 2.11 -10.52 29.29
N ASN A 553 2.25 -11.78 28.84
CA ASN A 553 3.47 -12.25 28.17
C ASN A 553 3.65 -11.59 26.81
N TYR A 554 2.55 -11.31 26.10
CA TYR A 554 2.55 -10.57 24.84
C TYR A 554 3.09 -9.15 25.02
N LEU A 555 2.79 -8.48 26.15
CA LEU A 555 3.31 -7.14 26.45
C LEU A 555 4.83 -7.12 26.66
N VAL A 556 5.36 -8.14 27.35
CA VAL A 556 6.80 -8.22 27.69
C VAL A 556 7.64 -8.59 26.48
N SER A 557 7.20 -9.61 25.73
CA SER A 557 7.94 -10.11 24.57
C SER A 557 7.75 -9.25 23.32
N ASN A 558 6.64 -8.50 23.26
CA ASN A 558 6.21 -7.64 22.17
C ASN A 558 6.59 -8.12 20.75
N PRO A 559 6.26 -9.38 20.40
CA PRO A 559 6.70 -9.96 19.13
C PRO A 559 5.96 -9.38 17.93
N GLY A 560 4.90 -8.58 18.15
CA GLY A 560 3.92 -8.24 17.13
C GLY A 560 2.96 -9.41 16.84
N LEU A 561 1.73 -9.08 16.44
CA LEU A 561 0.66 -10.06 16.29
C LEU A 561 1.00 -11.15 15.26
N GLU A 562 1.71 -10.80 14.19
CA GLU A 562 2.15 -11.76 13.17
C GLU A 562 3.05 -12.87 13.73
N LEU A 563 4.13 -12.51 14.42
CA LEU A 563 5.04 -13.49 15.01
C LEU A 563 4.34 -14.30 16.10
N PHE A 564 3.48 -13.67 16.90
CA PHE A 564 2.71 -14.32 17.95
C PHE A 564 1.79 -15.43 17.42
N LEU A 565 1.07 -15.16 16.33
CA LEU A 565 0.20 -16.16 15.69
C LEU A 565 1.00 -17.30 15.05
N ASN A 566 2.17 -17.01 14.46
CA ASN A 566 3.05 -18.07 13.93
C ASN A 566 3.62 -18.98 15.03
N GLN A 567 4.08 -18.40 16.14
CA GLN A 567 4.53 -19.18 17.29
C GLN A 567 3.42 -20.08 17.83
N THR A 568 2.19 -19.57 17.87
CA THR A 568 1.01 -20.34 18.27
C THR A 568 0.73 -21.50 17.30
N MET A 569 0.85 -21.30 15.98
CA MET A 569 0.72 -22.38 15.00
C MET A 569 1.71 -23.52 15.26
N ARG A 570 2.97 -23.18 15.56
CA ARG A 570 4.02 -24.16 15.89
C ARG A 570 3.72 -24.90 17.19
N LEU A 571 3.27 -24.17 18.22
CA LEU A 571 2.86 -24.78 19.48
C LEU A 571 1.74 -25.78 19.27
N LEU A 572 0.67 -25.40 18.57
CA LEU A 572 -0.44 -26.29 18.24
C LEU A 572 0.01 -27.53 17.45
N ASN A 573 0.95 -27.38 16.51
CA ASN A 573 1.52 -28.52 15.77
C ASN A 573 2.33 -29.48 16.65
N SER A 574 2.85 -29.02 17.79
CA SER A 574 3.61 -29.83 18.75
C SER A 574 2.74 -30.55 19.77
N LEU A 575 1.46 -30.17 19.89
CA LEU A 575 0.54 -30.78 20.85
C LEU A 575 0.10 -32.17 20.38
N SER A 576 -0.11 -33.07 21.34
CA SER A 576 -0.72 -34.38 21.09
C SER A 576 -2.19 -34.23 20.72
N GLU A 577 -2.76 -35.24 20.05
CA GLU A 577 -4.20 -35.26 19.70
C GLU A 577 -5.11 -35.05 20.92
N ASN A 578 -4.78 -35.64 22.06
CA ASN A 578 -5.54 -35.45 23.31
C ASN A 578 -5.46 -34.01 23.83
N GLN A 579 -4.29 -33.38 23.73
CA GLN A 579 -4.14 -31.97 24.14
C GLN A 579 -4.92 -31.05 23.22
N LEU A 580 -4.85 -31.26 21.89
CA LEU A 580 -5.64 -30.51 20.92
C LEU A 580 -7.13 -30.68 21.18
N LYS A 581 -7.59 -31.91 21.42
CA LYS A 581 -8.99 -32.18 21.76
C LYS A 581 -9.43 -31.42 23.01
N ASN A 582 -8.68 -31.49 24.10
CA ASN A 582 -8.98 -30.77 25.34
C ASN A 582 -9.03 -29.24 25.11
N SER A 583 -8.08 -28.69 24.35
CA SER A 583 -8.09 -27.28 23.97
C SER A 583 -9.31 -26.91 23.11
N GLY A 584 -9.72 -27.79 22.21
CA GLY A 584 -10.94 -27.67 21.42
C GLY A 584 -12.19 -27.63 22.30
N ASP A 585 -12.31 -28.54 23.27
CA ASP A 585 -13.45 -28.60 24.18
C ASP A 585 -13.59 -27.32 25.02
N ILE A 586 -12.47 -26.73 25.46
CA ILE A 586 -12.45 -25.43 26.15
C ILE A 586 -12.95 -24.31 25.24
N PHE A 587 -12.49 -24.27 24.00
CA PHE A 587 -12.93 -23.30 23.00
C PHE A 587 -14.44 -23.41 22.74
N ILE A 588 -14.94 -24.64 22.50
CA ILE A 588 -16.36 -24.91 22.27
C ILE A 588 -17.21 -24.41 23.44
N ASN A 589 -16.82 -24.73 24.68
CA ASN A 589 -17.53 -24.28 25.87
C ASN A 589 -17.53 -22.74 26.01
N ALA A 590 -16.45 -22.08 25.63
CA ALA A 590 -16.37 -20.61 25.64
C ALA A 590 -17.29 -19.99 24.59
N MET A 591 -17.34 -20.54 23.37
CA MET A 591 -18.25 -20.07 22.31
C MET A 591 -19.72 -20.24 22.71
N ASP A 592 -20.09 -21.40 23.25
CA ASP A 592 -21.44 -21.66 23.75
C ASP A 592 -21.84 -20.69 24.86
N THR A 593 -20.93 -20.43 25.80
CA THR A 593 -21.16 -19.49 26.89
C THR A 593 -21.33 -18.07 26.36
N ALA A 594 -20.47 -17.64 25.43
CA ALA A 594 -20.55 -16.33 24.80
C ALA A 594 -21.86 -16.16 24.00
N TYR A 595 -22.36 -17.20 23.35
CA TYR A 595 -23.67 -17.20 22.69
C TYR A 595 -24.83 -17.12 23.69
N LYS A 596 -24.78 -17.88 24.79
CA LYS A 596 -25.81 -17.79 25.85
C LYS A 596 -25.90 -16.39 26.47
N ILE A 597 -24.76 -15.71 26.56
CA ILE A 597 -24.66 -14.34 27.07
C ILE A 597 -25.12 -13.33 26.02
N PHE A 598 -24.57 -13.31 24.81
CA PHE A 598 -24.78 -12.21 23.85
C PHE A 598 -25.71 -12.54 22.67
N GLY A 599 -26.12 -13.79 22.50
CA GLY A 599 -27.00 -14.23 21.42
C GLY A 599 -26.37 -14.00 20.04
N SER A 600 -27.15 -13.45 19.10
CA SER A 600 -26.65 -13.12 17.76
C SER A 600 -25.68 -11.93 17.72
N ASP A 601 -25.50 -11.22 18.83
CA ASP A 601 -24.58 -10.09 18.97
C ASP A 601 -23.19 -10.47 19.52
N THR A 602 -22.91 -11.76 19.74
CA THR A 602 -21.63 -12.21 20.28
C THR A 602 -20.45 -11.71 19.43
N PHE A 603 -19.41 -11.20 20.09
CA PHE A 603 -18.18 -10.65 19.48
C PHE A 603 -18.41 -9.46 18.54
N ARG A 604 -19.45 -8.65 18.77
CA ARG A 604 -19.79 -7.48 17.95
C ARG A 604 -19.83 -6.21 18.79
N LYS A 605 -19.51 -5.09 18.16
CA LYS A 605 -19.62 -3.77 18.79
C LYS A 605 -21.08 -3.37 18.99
N ARG A 606 -21.41 -2.91 20.19
CA ARG A 606 -22.75 -2.45 20.59
C ARG A 606 -22.63 -1.16 21.39
N TYR A 607 -23.22 -0.07 20.89
CA TYR A 607 -23.21 1.24 21.56
C TYR A 607 -24.57 1.58 22.17
N ALA A 608 -25.63 0.86 21.79
CA ALA A 608 -26.97 0.96 22.36
C ALA A 608 -27.72 -0.39 22.33
N GLU A 609 -28.77 -0.51 23.15
CA GLU A 609 -29.63 -1.71 23.19
C GLU A 609 -30.36 -1.97 21.86
N ASN A 610 -30.70 -0.90 21.13
CA ASN A 610 -31.43 -0.97 19.86
C ASN A 610 -30.52 -0.89 18.62
N ASP A 611 -29.20 -1.05 18.80
CA ASP A 611 -28.24 -1.03 17.68
C ASP A 611 -28.57 -2.12 16.64
N ARG A 612 -28.39 -1.75 15.36
CA ARG A 612 -28.35 -2.75 14.29
C ARG A 612 -27.17 -3.70 14.50
N ARG A 613 -27.37 -4.98 14.18
CA ARG A 613 -26.31 -6.00 14.28
C ARG A 613 -25.12 -5.62 13.39
N LYS A 614 -23.94 -5.55 14.00
CA LYS A 614 -22.67 -5.24 13.30
C LYS A 614 -21.93 -6.52 12.90
N MET A 615 -20.84 -6.36 12.16
CA MET A 615 -19.95 -7.46 11.75
C MET A 615 -19.17 -8.00 12.96
N VAL A 616 -18.69 -9.25 12.89
CA VAL A 616 -17.85 -9.82 13.95
C VAL A 616 -16.53 -9.05 14.02
N ASN A 617 -16.10 -8.69 15.23
CA ASN A 617 -14.85 -7.99 15.46
C ASN A 617 -13.79 -8.95 16.03
N LYS A 618 -12.63 -9.08 15.38
CA LYS A 618 -11.58 -10.05 15.77
C LYS A 618 -11.02 -9.77 17.17
N ALA A 619 -10.84 -8.50 17.54
CA ALA A 619 -10.31 -8.09 18.85
C ALA A 619 -11.31 -8.37 19.98
N LEU A 620 -12.61 -8.17 19.76
CA LEU A 620 -13.65 -8.60 20.70
C LEU A 620 -13.76 -10.12 20.76
N PHE A 621 -13.57 -10.83 19.63
CA PHE A 621 -13.59 -12.28 19.58
C PHE A 621 -12.55 -12.89 20.53
N GLU A 622 -11.27 -12.51 20.38
CA GLU A 622 -10.20 -13.02 21.23
C GLU A 622 -10.36 -12.58 22.70
N ALA A 623 -10.73 -11.32 22.95
CA ALA A 623 -10.78 -10.81 24.31
C ALA A 623 -11.95 -11.39 25.12
N TRP A 624 -13.16 -11.45 24.55
CA TRP A 624 -14.29 -12.11 25.20
C TRP A 624 -14.09 -13.62 25.26
N GLY A 625 -13.66 -14.24 24.16
CA GLY A 625 -13.49 -15.69 24.09
C GLY A 625 -12.55 -16.19 25.19
N VAL A 626 -11.35 -15.60 25.31
CA VAL A 626 -10.36 -16.01 26.30
C VAL A 626 -10.82 -15.71 27.73
N ASN A 627 -11.35 -14.52 28.01
CA ASN A 627 -11.82 -14.20 29.36
C ASN A 627 -12.98 -15.10 29.80
N ILE A 628 -13.91 -15.43 28.90
CA ILE A 628 -14.97 -16.41 29.17
C ILE A 628 -14.40 -17.80 29.39
N ALA A 629 -13.42 -18.23 28.58
CA ALA A 629 -12.78 -19.53 28.73
C ALA A 629 -12.13 -19.70 30.11
N LEU A 630 -11.47 -18.65 30.60
CA LEU A 630 -10.79 -18.59 31.91
C LEU A 630 -11.73 -18.37 33.10
N CYS A 631 -12.96 -17.89 32.87
CA CYS A 631 -13.92 -17.65 33.94
C CYS A 631 -14.39 -18.97 34.57
N THR A 632 -14.27 -19.09 35.89
CA THR A 632 -14.75 -20.25 36.65
C THR A 632 -16.25 -20.18 36.96
N GLN A 633 -16.84 -18.97 36.98
CA GLN A 633 -18.23 -18.70 37.37
C GLN A 633 -19.15 -18.44 36.16
N LYS A 634 -19.02 -19.25 35.10
CA LYS A 634 -19.77 -19.08 33.83
C LYS A 634 -21.29 -19.06 34.02
N ASP A 635 -21.82 -19.90 34.91
CA ASP A 635 -23.26 -19.95 35.19
C ASP A 635 -23.78 -18.63 35.76
N LEU A 636 -22.99 -17.97 36.62
CA LEU A 636 -23.36 -16.67 37.19
C LEU A 636 -23.34 -15.56 36.13
N LEU A 637 -22.36 -15.58 35.21
CA LEU A 637 -22.35 -14.68 34.06
C LEU A 637 -23.59 -14.85 33.17
N ILE A 638 -24.01 -16.10 32.93
CA ILE A 638 -25.22 -16.38 32.15
C ILE A 638 -26.47 -15.90 32.87
N GLN A 639 -26.57 -16.12 34.19
CA GLN A 639 -27.70 -15.66 35.01
C GLN A 639 -27.80 -14.13 35.04
N ARG A 640 -26.66 -13.43 35.12
CA ARG A 640 -26.57 -11.96 35.20
C ARG A 640 -26.31 -11.30 33.85
N LYS A 641 -26.56 -11.98 32.73
CA LYS A 641 -26.20 -11.54 31.37
C LYS A 641 -26.74 -10.15 30.99
N GLU A 642 -27.91 -9.76 31.48
CA GLU A 642 -28.49 -8.46 31.13
C GLU A 642 -27.70 -7.29 31.74
N PHE A 643 -27.18 -7.46 32.97
CA PHE A 643 -26.27 -6.49 33.58
C PHE A 643 -24.95 -6.43 32.80
N LEU A 644 -24.39 -7.59 32.47
CA LEU A 644 -23.14 -7.69 31.70
C LEU A 644 -23.27 -7.01 30.32
N ARG A 645 -24.40 -7.20 29.62
CA ARG A 645 -24.68 -6.56 28.32
C ARG A 645 -24.77 -5.05 28.42
N ARG A 646 -25.50 -4.55 29.41
CA ARG A 646 -25.66 -3.11 29.65
C ARG A 646 -24.31 -2.47 29.97
N ASP A 647 -23.53 -3.09 30.86
CA ASP A 647 -22.25 -2.55 31.29
C ASP A 647 -21.19 -2.69 30.17
N PHE A 648 -21.28 -3.72 29.32
CA PHE A 648 -20.50 -3.82 28.08
C PHE A 648 -20.84 -2.71 27.08
N ILE A 649 -22.11 -2.34 26.91
CA ILE A 649 -22.50 -1.18 26.09
C ILE A 649 -21.88 0.10 26.65
N SER A 650 -21.89 0.28 27.98
CA SER A 650 -21.22 1.43 28.61
C SER A 650 -19.71 1.42 28.34
N LEU A 651 -19.06 0.25 28.42
CA LEU A 651 -17.64 0.09 28.13
C LEU A 651 -17.32 0.36 26.65
N MET A 652 -18.18 -0.03 25.71
CA MET A 652 -18.03 0.31 24.29
C MET A 652 -18.12 1.81 24.02
N ASN A 653 -18.76 2.59 24.89
CA ASN A 653 -18.81 4.05 24.77
C ASN A 653 -17.60 4.77 25.42
N ASP A 654 -16.70 4.03 26.10
CA ASP A 654 -15.39 4.54 26.51
C ASP A 654 -14.49 4.66 25.25
N PRO A 655 -14.01 5.88 24.90
CA PRO A 655 -13.21 6.08 23.70
C PRO A 655 -11.91 5.27 23.65
N ASP A 656 -11.26 5.04 24.80
CA ASP A 656 -10.02 4.26 24.86
C ASP A 656 -10.28 2.78 24.63
N PHE A 657 -11.39 2.26 25.16
CA PHE A 657 -11.82 0.88 24.92
C PHE A 657 -12.27 0.68 23.47
N ASP A 658 -13.12 1.56 22.94
CA ASP A 658 -13.57 1.48 21.54
C ASP A 658 -12.39 1.50 20.57
N ALA A 659 -11.43 2.40 20.78
CA ALA A 659 -10.22 2.45 19.99
C ALA A 659 -9.38 1.15 20.12
N SER A 660 -9.36 0.50 21.28
CA SER A 660 -8.63 -0.76 21.51
C SER A 660 -9.17 -1.98 20.75
N VAL A 661 -10.39 -1.89 20.24
CA VAL A 661 -11.04 -2.92 19.41
C VAL A 661 -11.31 -2.45 17.98
N SER A 662 -10.93 -1.21 17.63
CA SER A 662 -11.22 -0.60 16.31
C SER A 662 -9.98 -0.42 15.44
N SER A 663 -8.84 -0.04 16.03
CA SER A 663 -7.62 0.25 15.27
C SER A 663 -6.36 -0.27 15.95
N SER A 664 -5.38 -0.69 15.13
CA SER A 664 -4.10 -1.27 15.57
C SER A 664 -4.27 -2.23 16.75
N THR A 665 -5.22 -3.16 16.63
CA THR A 665 -5.62 -4.04 17.73
C THR A 665 -4.48 -4.95 18.18
N GLY A 666 -3.46 -5.17 17.35
CA GLY A 666 -2.22 -5.85 17.73
C GLY A 666 -1.27 -5.07 18.65
N ALA A 667 -1.46 -3.76 18.85
CA ALA A 667 -0.56 -2.96 19.68
C ALA A 667 -0.67 -3.34 21.17
N PRO A 668 0.46 -3.48 21.91
CA PRO A 668 0.46 -3.94 23.31
C PRO A 668 -0.53 -3.21 24.23
N LYS A 669 -0.54 -1.87 24.20
CA LYS A 669 -1.45 -1.06 25.02
C LYS A 669 -2.93 -1.30 24.69
N ARG A 670 -3.26 -1.58 23.42
CA ARG A 670 -4.63 -1.90 23.01
C ARG A 670 -5.02 -3.29 23.50
N VAL A 671 -4.10 -4.25 23.44
CA VAL A 671 -4.29 -5.61 23.98
C VAL A 671 -4.57 -5.54 25.48
N GLU A 672 -3.70 -4.87 26.22
CA GLU A 672 -3.88 -4.66 27.66
C GLU A 672 -5.24 -4.05 27.99
N LYS A 673 -5.59 -2.91 27.36
CA LYS A 673 -6.86 -2.21 27.62
C LYS A 673 -8.07 -3.11 27.40
N ARG A 674 -8.15 -3.83 26.27
CA ARG A 674 -9.34 -4.65 25.97
C ARG A 674 -9.45 -5.87 26.89
N PHE A 675 -8.33 -6.55 27.14
CA PHE A 675 -8.34 -7.77 27.96
C PHE A 675 -8.61 -7.44 29.43
N SER A 676 -7.94 -6.43 29.98
CA SER A 676 -8.12 -6.01 31.37
C SER A 676 -9.51 -5.43 31.63
N ALA A 677 -10.04 -4.60 30.73
CA ALA A 677 -11.37 -4.03 30.90
C ALA A 677 -12.48 -5.10 30.88
N ILE A 678 -12.39 -6.09 29.98
CA ILE A 678 -13.33 -7.21 29.96
C ILE A 678 -13.17 -8.11 31.20
N ALA A 679 -11.95 -8.37 31.64
CA ALA A 679 -11.70 -9.14 32.88
C ALA A 679 -12.34 -8.46 34.09
N ASN A 680 -12.10 -7.15 34.27
CA ASN A 680 -12.68 -6.35 35.34
C ASN A 680 -14.21 -6.35 35.29
N LEU A 681 -14.78 -6.26 34.09
CA LEU A 681 -16.23 -6.31 33.89
C LEU A 681 -16.81 -7.67 34.32
N ILE A 682 -16.14 -8.77 33.98
CA ILE A 682 -16.54 -10.12 34.42
C ILE A 682 -16.43 -10.26 35.94
N GLU A 683 -15.36 -9.76 36.55
CA GLU A 683 -15.18 -9.78 38.00
C GLU A 683 -16.29 -9.01 38.73
N GLN A 684 -16.63 -7.81 38.26
CA GLN A 684 -17.71 -7.00 38.85
C GLN A 684 -19.08 -7.69 38.80
N ILE A 685 -19.36 -8.43 37.73
CA ILE A 685 -20.63 -9.17 37.58
C ILE A 685 -20.63 -10.46 38.41
N THR A 686 -19.46 -11.03 38.71
CA THR A 686 -19.33 -12.31 39.43
C THR A 686 -19.07 -12.17 40.93
N GLN A 687 -18.76 -10.97 41.41
CA GLN A 687 -18.85 -10.56 42.81
C GLN A 687 -20.31 -10.29 43.21
#